data_AF-A0A8H4SXF0-F1
#
_entry.id   AF-A0A8H4SXF0-F1
#
_cell.length_a   1.000
_cell.length_b   1.000
_cell.length_c   1.000
_cell.angle_alpha   90.00
_cell.angle_beta   90.00
_cell.angle_gamma   90.00
#
_symmetry.space_group_name_H-M   'P 1'
#
loop_
_entity.id
_entity.type
_entity.pdbx_description
1 polymer ?
#
loop_
_entity_poly.entity_id
_entity_poly.type
_entity_poly.pdbx_seq_one_letter_code
_entity_poly.pdbx_strand_id
1 'polypeptide(L)'
;MWSKAKALLAIAAFALTPVDAIWPVPKKISTGDKVLFIDQSIDITYNGDFVCWTPPGSAFDSCNHSSQLDTETLLEKQMPYTYNYQPDAGSKLNSKQIVQAGVSRALQAIFNDNFVPWKLRERNSDFEPGLQKKQWVKSLKIVQTEEDDKSTFKPLAGEVDESYSLTLSEKGEASIKAKSSTGILHGLETFLQLFFKHSSGTSWYTPHAPVTIQDAPEYPHRGILLDVARSFFEVEHIKRTIDAMSWSKLNRLHLHITDSQSWPLEIPSLPKLAEKGAYRKGLTYSPEDLAGIYEYGIHRGVEVIMEIDMPGHIGVVELAYKDLIVAYNEKPYQWWCKEPPCGAFRMNSTDVYDFLDTLFEDLFPRISPYSAYFHAGGDELNHNDSMLDPGVRSNKTEVLAPLLQKFVDYTHGKIRDAGLTPLVWEEMITEWNMTLGKDVVIHSWLGNGAVKAMAEAGHKVIDSDYNFWYLDCGRGQWLNFDNGEAFKTYYPFNDWCGPTKSWRLIYSHDPRAGLSEEAAKLVLGGEAAVWTETIDSVNLDTIVWPRAAVMGEVLWSGRTDASGQNRSQYDAAPRLAELRERMVARGDRAGMGLCSGDQVAESGILIVKFIPAGVRTENGFALRPRVLFSFKNENLYGMGVVEALLEQISVKTTFIILLVAYGVYSIICRIDEHRRIKRLGRYGPQLKSYAPWSLDLVVRFVRSTAKHNNLASWRDGIFGPLNSWTAEARLLGVRTIFTADPANLKAILATQFVDYGKGQPFHAEWKDFLGDSIFTTDGPSWHASRQLIRPQFTRDRAIANRGPLQGEGQFVDIDNTDGKVLDISDLFFRYTLDVATEFLLGWDVKSLTTPKQEFAEAFNEVQHIQNIIARVGKLRHIIPKYRFWRGLNTVNHFINFYIERALRLSPKELASKTKDDHSYTFLHALAGFTRDRTVLRDQIIAVLLAGRDTTAATLSWTLYELGRYPNAVKKLRAEIISTLGTERTPTYEDLKSMSYLKAVLNETLRLYPAVPFNVRLALKDTTLPRGGGPDGSEPLPVLKDSPVAYSTLVMQRRSDLYPPISNTFADPQIFSPERWAYWHPKPHDYIPFNAGPRICIGQQFALTEMSYVLVRLFQKFDRVESQMKDIDGGEPLLKADIVLSPGQGVKVAFWEAQV
;
A
#
# COMPACT_ATOMS: atom_id res chain seq x y z
N MET A 1 16.74 -57.08 16.07
CA MET A 1 16.36 -55.85 16.82
C MET A 1 17.36 -54.69 16.59
N TRP A 2 18.08 -54.67 15.46
CA TRP A 2 19.22 -53.76 15.18
C TRP A 2 19.07 -52.97 13.86
N SER A 3 17.86 -52.88 13.28
CA SER A 3 17.61 -52.09 12.05
C SER A 3 16.70 -50.89 12.24
N LYS A 4 15.98 -50.79 13.38
CA LYS A 4 15.08 -49.65 13.67
C LYS A 4 15.76 -48.46 14.35
N ALA A 5 16.98 -48.63 14.87
CA ALA A 5 17.71 -47.56 15.56
C ALA A 5 18.40 -46.55 14.61
N LYS A 6 18.73 -46.95 13.37
CA LYS A 6 19.31 -46.01 12.38
C LYS A 6 18.29 -45.06 11.76
N ALA A 7 17.02 -45.45 11.68
CA ALA A 7 15.96 -44.59 11.13
C ALA A 7 15.55 -43.47 12.10
N LEU A 8 15.62 -43.70 13.42
CA LEU A 8 15.30 -42.69 14.44
C LEU A 8 16.43 -41.68 14.67
N LEU A 9 17.70 -42.08 14.47
CA LEU A 9 18.84 -41.18 14.52
C LEU A 9 18.99 -40.31 13.25
N ALA A 10 18.48 -40.76 12.10
CA ALA A 10 18.43 -39.94 10.89
C ALA A 10 17.33 -38.86 10.92
N ILE A 11 16.25 -39.07 11.68
CA ILE A 11 15.14 -38.10 11.80
C ILE A 11 15.42 -37.05 12.88
N ALA A 12 16.24 -37.37 13.89
CA ALA A 12 16.70 -36.40 14.89
C ALA A 12 17.85 -35.48 14.40
N ALA A 13 18.44 -35.77 13.23
CA ALA A 13 19.46 -34.93 12.59
C ALA A 13 18.89 -33.82 11.68
N PHE A 14 17.56 -33.72 11.54
CA PHE A 14 16.87 -32.61 10.87
C PHE A 14 16.29 -31.59 11.87
N ALA A 15 16.87 -31.50 13.07
CA ALA A 15 16.58 -30.42 13.99
C ALA A 15 17.21 -29.11 13.47
N LEU A 16 16.36 -28.19 13.02
CA LEU A 16 16.61 -26.75 12.93
C LEU A 16 17.83 -26.34 12.06
N THR A 17 17.74 -26.48 10.74
CA THR A 17 18.51 -25.57 9.87
C THR A 17 17.79 -24.22 9.87
N PRO A 18 18.40 -23.12 10.35
CA PRO A 18 17.83 -21.79 10.15
C PRO A 18 17.63 -21.60 8.65
N VAL A 19 16.42 -21.23 8.21
CA VAL A 19 16.16 -20.90 6.81
C VAL A 19 17.09 -19.75 6.45
N ASP A 20 18.15 -20.04 5.68
CA ASP A 20 19.13 -19.05 5.26
C ASP A 20 18.43 -17.98 4.43
N ALA A 21 18.43 -16.74 4.91
CA ALA A 21 17.56 -15.69 4.41
C ALA A 21 18.12 -14.97 3.17
N ILE A 22 18.59 -15.75 2.21
CA ILE A 22 19.22 -15.28 0.98
C ILE A 22 18.24 -15.38 -0.19
N TRP A 23 18.16 -14.31 -0.98
CA TRP A 23 17.39 -14.23 -2.20
C TRP A 23 18.19 -13.58 -3.35
N PRO A 24 18.23 -14.19 -4.55
CA PRO A 24 17.86 -15.57 -4.84
C PRO A 24 18.65 -16.59 -4.00
N VAL A 25 18.05 -17.75 -3.72
CA VAL A 25 18.77 -18.85 -3.06
C VAL A 25 19.96 -19.33 -3.92
N PRO A 26 21.18 -19.47 -3.36
CA PRO A 26 22.34 -19.91 -4.14
C PRO A 26 22.25 -21.36 -4.61
N LYS A 27 22.94 -21.71 -5.70
CA LYS A 27 23.06 -23.09 -6.20
C LYS A 27 23.64 -24.05 -5.16
N LYS A 28 24.65 -23.63 -4.41
CA LYS A 28 25.22 -24.37 -3.29
C LYS A 28 25.51 -23.43 -2.15
N ILE A 29 25.01 -23.77 -0.96
CA ILE A 29 25.22 -23.03 0.27
C ILE A 29 25.48 -23.99 1.42
N SER A 30 26.40 -23.61 2.30
CA SER A 30 26.63 -24.24 3.60
C SER A 30 26.89 -23.14 4.61
N THR A 31 26.17 -23.19 5.73
CA THR A 31 26.26 -22.24 6.84
C THR A 31 26.53 -22.96 8.15
N GLY A 32 27.09 -22.25 9.12
CA GLY A 32 27.29 -22.72 10.49
C GLY A 32 26.41 -21.99 11.50
N ASP A 33 26.73 -22.16 12.78
CA ASP A 33 25.98 -21.62 13.91
C ASP A 33 26.70 -20.49 14.68
N LYS A 34 27.87 -20.06 14.20
CA LYS A 34 28.67 -19.02 14.87
C LYS A 34 28.18 -17.64 14.50
N VAL A 35 28.06 -16.82 15.55
CA VAL A 35 27.76 -15.40 15.42
C VAL A 35 29.06 -14.62 15.28
N LEU A 36 29.18 -13.90 14.16
CA LEU A 36 30.20 -12.89 13.97
C LEU A 36 29.57 -11.51 13.89
N PHE A 37 30.19 -10.53 14.51
CA PHE A 37 29.85 -9.12 14.38
C PHE A 37 30.65 -8.50 13.25
N ILE A 38 30.10 -7.51 12.58
CA ILE A 38 30.80 -6.71 11.60
C ILE A 38 30.69 -5.25 12.00
N ASP A 39 31.76 -4.52 11.79
CA ASP A 39 31.74 -3.07 11.86
C ASP A 39 32.51 -2.48 10.68
N GLN A 40 32.56 -1.16 10.75
CA GLN A 40 33.15 -0.27 9.79
C GLN A 40 34.69 -0.42 9.67
N SER A 41 35.37 -1.10 10.60
CA SER A 41 36.82 -1.33 10.54
C SER A 41 37.24 -2.55 9.70
N ILE A 42 36.33 -3.14 8.93
CA ILE A 42 36.63 -4.29 8.07
C ILE A 42 37.69 -3.95 7.00
N ASP A 43 38.74 -4.76 6.91
CA ASP A 43 39.79 -4.62 5.89
C ASP A 43 39.31 -5.19 4.55
N ILE A 44 39.28 -4.39 3.49
CA ILE A 44 38.81 -4.84 2.17
C ILE A 44 39.95 -4.75 1.16
N THR A 45 40.13 -5.79 0.35
CA THR A 45 41.11 -5.80 -0.74
C THR A 45 40.48 -6.28 -2.04
N TYR A 46 40.85 -5.70 -3.17
CA TYR A 46 40.50 -6.15 -4.52
C TYR A 46 41.77 -6.51 -5.28
N ASN A 47 41.92 -7.77 -5.69
CA ASN A 47 43.11 -8.28 -6.39
C ASN A 47 44.46 -7.99 -5.68
N GLY A 48 44.42 -7.80 -4.36
CA GLY A 48 45.59 -7.50 -3.53
C GLY A 48 45.75 -6.02 -3.18
N ASP A 49 45.06 -5.12 -3.90
CA ASP A 49 45.05 -3.69 -3.62
C ASP A 49 44.03 -3.37 -2.52
N PHE A 50 44.38 -2.49 -1.59
CA PHE A 50 43.46 -2.08 -0.52
C PHE A 50 42.31 -1.23 -1.07
N VAL A 51 41.09 -1.52 -0.59
CA VAL A 51 39.91 -0.68 -0.79
C VAL A 51 39.76 0.21 0.45
N CYS A 52 40.01 1.49 0.26
CA CYS A 52 40.14 2.49 1.31
C CYS A 52 38.77 3.07 1.69
N TRP A 53 38.21 2.74 2.85
CA TRP A 53 36.86 3.15 3.24
C TRP A 53 36.90 4.06 4.48
N THR A 54 36.39 5.28 4.37
CA THR A 54 36.28 6.23 5.50
C THR A 54 34.80 6.46 5.86
N PRO A 55 34.36 6.13 7.09
CA PRO A 55 33.01 6.41 7.55
C PRO A 55 32.70 7.91 7.55
N PRO A 56 31.43 8.32 7.29
CA PRO A 56 31.00 9.69 7.56
C PRO A 56 31.18 10.03 9.05
N GLY A 57 32.09 10.95 9.35
CA GLY A 57 32.32 11.48 10.70
C GLY A 57 33.32 10.70 11.58
N SER A 58 34.15 9.81 11.01
CA SER A 58 35.22 9.15 11.78
C SER A 58 36.54 9.93 11.76
N ALA A 59 37.31 9.79 12.85
CA ALA A 59 38.72 10.16 12.93
C ALA A 59 39.66 8.99 12.52
N PHE A 60 39.07 7.87 12.09
CA PHE A 60 39.78 6.66 11.67
C PHE A 60 39.87 6.64 10.15
N ASP A 61 41.08 6.86 9.66
CA ASP A 61 41.44 6.70 8.26
C ASP A 61 42.01 5.29 8.07
N SER A 62 41.24 4.39 7.46
CA SER A 62 41.67 3.01 7.20
C SER A 62 42.88 2.95 6.25
N CYS A 63 43.25 4.07 5.62
CA CYS A 63 44.38 4.19 4.71
C CYS A 63 45.71 4.50 5.42
N ASN A 64 45.71 4.78 6.72
CA ASN A 64 46.89 5.26 7.44
C ASN A 64 47.81 4.14 7.97
N HIS A 65 47.91 3.02 7.24
CA HIS A 65 48.67 1.84 7.67
C HIS A 65 50.15 1.78 7.22
N SER A 66 50.71 2.85 6.63
CA SER A 66 52.16 2.90 6.41
C SER A 66 52.74 4.29 6.68
N SER A 67 53.38 4.44 7.83
CA SER A 67 54.29 5.55 8.14
C SER A 67 55.58 5.42 7.34
N GLN A 68 55.59 5.72 6.03
CA GLN A 68 56.80 6.10 5.23
C GLN A 68 56.66 6.18 3.70
N LEU A 69 55.48 5.97 3.10
CA LEU A 69 55.35 6.02 1.63
C LEU A 69 54.63 7.29 1.15
N ASP A 70 55.12 7.83 0.04
CA ASP A 70 54.68 9.06 -0.60
C ASP A 70 53.20 8.99 -1.02
N THR A 71 52.44 10.06 -0.76
CA THR A 71 50.96 10.05 -0.79
C THR A 71 50.41 9.86 -2.19
N GLU A 72 51.13 10.32 -3.22
CA GLU A 72 50.78 10.13 -4.63
C GLU A 72 50.93 8.66 -5.07
N THR A 73 51.93 7.93 -4.58
CA THR A 73 52.14 6.51 -4.95
C THR A 73 51.22 5.54 -4.21
N LEU A 74 50.68 5.95 -3.05
CA LEU A 74 49.65 5.20 -2.31
C LEU A 74 48.27 5.30 -2.98
N LEU A 75 47.91 6.47 -3.49
CA LEU A 75 46.64 6.70 -4.19
C LEU A 75 46.55 5.90 -5.51
N GLU A 76 47.66 5.74 -6.23
CA GLU A 76 47.69 4.93 -7.46
C GLU A 76 47.47 3.42 -7.20
N LYS A 77 47.91 2.91 -6.03
CA LYS A 77 47.84 1.49 -5.64
C LYS A 77 46.57 1.10 -4.88
N GLN A 78 45.74 2.06 -4.49
CA GLN A 78 44.54 1.80 -3.69
C GLN A 78 43.26 2.01 -4.51
N MET A 79 42.16 1.41 -4.08
CA MET A 79 40.80 1.72 -4.54
C MET A 79 40.15 2.65 -3.51
N PRO A 80 40.12 3.98 -3.72
CA PRO A 80 39.48 4.88 -2.76
C PRO A 80 37.97 4.66 -2.76
N TYR A 81 37.36 4.31 -1.64
CA TYR A 81 35.90 4.33 -1.49
C TYR A 81 35.43 5.74 -1.14
N THR A 82 34.30 6.13 -1.72
CA THR A 82 33.53 7.31 -1.32
C THR A 82 32.15 6.86 -0.83
N TYR A 83 31.71 7.44 0.28
CA TYR A 83 30.37 7.20 0.83
C TYR A 83 29.33 7.72 -0.16
N ASN A 84 28.33 6.89 -0.47
CA ASN A 84 27.35 7.13 -1.54
C ASN A 84 27.99 7.37 -2.93
N TYR A 85 29.14 6.73 -3.21
CA TYR A 85 29.79 6.85 -4.51
C TYR A 85 28.80 6.53 -5.65
N GLN A 86 28.60 7.51 -6.52
CA GLN A 86 28.01 7.31 -7.83
C GLN A 86 29.12 7.57 -8.86
N PRO A 87 29.35 6.64 -9.79
CA PRO A 87 30.25 6.87 -10.91
C PRO A 87 29.83 8.11 -11.72
N ASP A 88 30.81 8.88 -12.19
CA ASP A 88 30.54 9.99 -13.11
C ASP A 88 30.05 9.46 -14.47
N ALA A 89 29.08 10.14 -15.06
CA ALA A 89 28.61 9.85 -16.41
C ALA A 89 29.73 10.05 -17.44
N GLY A 90 29.84 9.15 -18.41
CA GLY A 90 30.87 9.17 -19.46
C GLY A 90 32.27 8.72 -19.00
N SER A 91 32.40 8.10 -17.83
CA SER A 91 33.67 7.53 -17.38
C SER A 91 34.04 6.26 -18.17
N LYS A 92 35.34 6.04 -18.44
CA LYS A 92 35.81 4.83 -19.13
C LYS A 92 35.52 3.59 -18.25
N LEU A 93 34.50 2.83 -18.61
CA LEU A 93 34.10 1.59 -17.93
C LEU A 93 35.32 0.69 -17.67
N ASN A 94 35.56 0.37 -16.40
CA ASN A 94 36.58 -0.56 -15.96
C ASN A 94 36.15 -1.28 -14.69
N SER A 95 36.69 -2.48 -14.49
CA SER A 95 36.34 -3.38 -13.38
C SER A 95 36.54 -2.72 -12.01
N LYS A 96 37.63 -1.97 -11.85
CA LYS A 96 37.99 -1.30 -10.59
C LYS A 96 36.87 -0.34 -10.15
N GLN A 97 36.39 0.54 -11.03
CA GLN A 97 35.30 1.47 -10.70
C GLN A 97 33.96 0.76 -10.44
N ILE A 98 33.65 -0.30 -11.19
CA ILE A 98 32.42 -1.08 -11.02
C ILE A 98 32.42 -1.79 -9.67
N VAL A 99 33.51 -2.48 -9.33
CA VAL A 99 33.68 -3.17 -8.05
C VAL A 99 33.68 -2.17 -6.90
N GLN A 100 34.30 -1.00 -7.06
CA GLN A 100 34.26 0.08 -6.05
C GLN A 100 32.82 0.53 -5.76
N ALA A 101 32.02 0.77 -6.80
CA ALA A 101 30.62 1.13 -6.65
C ALA A 101 29.81 0.00 -6.00
N GLY A 102 30.07 -1.25 -6.37
CA GLY A 102 29.46 -2.44 -5.76
C GLY A 102 29.77 -2.58 -4.27
N VAL A 103 31.04 -2.49 -3.89
CA VAL A 103 31.48 -2.47 -2.48
C VAL A 103 30.77 -1.32 -1.77
N SER A 104 30.67 -0.16 -2.44
CA SER A 104 30.12 1.01 -1.80
C SER A 104 28.67 0.83 -1.37
N ARG A 105 27.86 0.33 -2.30
CA ARG A 105 26.45 -0.02 -2.06
C ARG A 105 26.30 -1.15 -1.04
N ALA A 106 27.17 -2.16 -1.08
CA ALA A 106 27.09 -3.28 -0.14
C ALA A 106 27.32 -2.83 1.32
N LEU A 107 28.34 -2.01 1.57
CA LEU A 107 28.60 -1.48 2.91
C LEU A 107 27.55 -0.47 3.37
N GLN A 108 27.05 0.37 2.48
CA GLN A 108 25.91 1.24 2.77
C GLN A 108 24.69 0.41 3.17
N ALA A 109 24.39 -0.66 2.44
CA ALA A 109 23.28 -1.55 2.76
C ALA A 109 23.46 -2.25 4.12
N ILE A 110 24.68 -2.67 4.48
CA ILE A 110 24.96 -3.31 5.77
C ILE A 110 24.85 -2.30 6.93
N PHE A 111 25.43 -1.11 6.80
CA PHE A 111 25.59 -0.19 7.93
C PHE A 111 24.49 0.88 8.04
N ASN A 112 23.84 1.26 6.93
CA ASN A 112 22.87 2.35 6.90
C ASN A 112 21.45 1.85 6.62
N ASP A 113 21.27 1.07 5.55
CA ASP A 113 19.93 0.69 5.08
C ASP A 113 19.41 -0.59 5.74
N ASN A 114 20.26 -1.32 6.48
CA ASN A 114 19.91 -2.62 7.06
C ASN A 114 18.75 -2.56 8.06
N PHE A 115 18.09 -3.69 8.28
CA PHE A 115 16.93 -3.81 9.16
C PHE A 115 17.16 -4.82 10.28
N VAL A 116 16.34 -4.70 11.33
CA VAL A 116 16.27 -5.67 12.42
C VAL A 116 15.20 -6.70 12.03
N PRO A 117 15.49 -8.01 11.96
CA PRO A 117 14.58 -9.00 11.37
C PRO A 117 13.45 -9.44 12.32
N TRP A 118 12.99 -8.57 13.22
CA TRP A 118 11.97 -8.90 14.23
C TRP A 118 10.63 -9.32 13.64
N LYS A 119 10.27 -8.85 12.42
CA LYS A 119 9.04 -9.25 11.71
C LYS A 119 9.08 -10.70 11.20
N LEU A 120 10.29 -11.27 11.12
CA LEU A 120 10.56 -12.60 10.56
C LEU A 120 10.83 -13.63 11.65
N ARG A 121 10.70 -13.24 12.92
CA ARG A 121 10.99 -14.06 14.09
C ARG A 121 9.74 -14.19 14.95
N GLU A 122 9.69 -15.25 15.75
CA GLU A 122 8.58 -15.48 16.66
C GLU A 122 8.41 -14.30 17.62
N ARG A 123 7.15 -13.97 17.94
CA ARG A 123 6.83 -12.87 18.84
C ARG A 123 7.46 -13.12 20.21
N ASN A 124 8.17 -12.11 20.72
CA ASN A 124 8.89 -12.16 22.00
C ASN A 124 10.03 -13.20 22.07
N SER A 125 10.48 -13.73 20.93
CA SER A 125 11.69 -14.58 20.90
C SER A 125 12.95 -13.75 21.12
N ASP A 126 13.90 -14.33 21.85
CA ASP A 126 15.25 -13.77 22.05
C ASP A 126 16.17 -14.30 20.93
N PHE A 127 16.00 -13.76 19.73
CA PHE A 127 16.73 -14.21 18.53
C PHE A 127 18.05 -13.46 18.32
N GLU A 128 18.29 -12.38 19.05
CA GLU A 128 19.46 -11.53 18.88
C GLU A 128 20.64 -12.05 19.71
N PRO A 129 21.87 -12.02 19.17
CA PRO A 129 23.02 -12.51 19.89
C PRO A 129 23.44 -11.59 21.04
N GLY A 130 23.93 -12.19 22.12
CA GLY A 130 24.48 -11.45 23.25
C GLY A 130 25.68 -10.58 22.86
N LEU A 131 25.76 -9.37 23.42
CA LEU A 131 26.81 -8.38 23.10
C LEU A 131 28.11 -8.56 23.93
N GLN A 132 28.13 -9.50 24.86
CA GLN A 132 29.23 -9.74 25.80
C GLN A 132 30.13 -10.86 25.25
N LYS A 133 31.23 -10.50 24.57
CA LYS A 133 32.19 -11.36 23.82
C LYS A 133 31.89 -11.49 22.31
N LYS A 134 32.16 -10.42 21.57
CA LYS A 134 32.01 -10.37 20.12
C LYS A 134 33.23 -10.99 19.41
N GLN A 135 32.99 -11.92 18.49
CA GLN A 135 33.94 -12.26 17.43
C GLN A 135 33.63 -11.38 16.21
N TRP A 136 34.65 -10.97 15.47
CA TRP A 136 34.50 -9.96 14.42
C TRP A 136 34.85 -10.50 13.05
N VAL A 137 34.13 -10.07 12.02
CA VAL A 137 34.59 -10.11 10.63
C VAL A 137 35.70 -9.07 10.51
N LYS A 138 36.89 -9.55 10.12
CA LYS A 138 38.13 -8.75 10.06
C LYS A 138 38.42 -8.27 8.66
N SER A 139 38.16 -9.11 7.65
CA SER A 139 38.55 -8.79 6.29
C SER A 139 37.59 -9.36 5.25
N LEU A 140 37.47 -8.67 4.11
CA LEU A 140 36.83 -9.13 2.88
C LEU A 140 37.82 -9.08 1.71
N LYS A 141 38.27 -10.25 1.25
CA LYS A 141 39.15 -10.39 0.10
C LYS A 141 38.36 -10.63 -1.19
N ILE A 142 38.34 -9.66 -2.08
CA ILE A 142 37.70 -9.71 -3.39
C ILE A 142 38.76 -10.09 -4.45
N VAL A 143 38.52 -11.15 -5.20
CA VAL A 143 39.42 -11.65 -6.25
C VAL A 143 38.66 -11.81 -7.55
N GLN A 144 38.96 -10.93 -8.51
CA GLN A 144 38.54 -11.07 -9.89
C GLN A 144 39.65 -11.76 -10.67
N THR A 145 39.36 -12.91 -11.28
CA THR A 145 40.40 -13.75 -11.91
C THR A 145 40.66 -13.46 -13.37
N GLU A 146 39.78 -12.76 -14.06
CA GLU A 146 39.89 -12.40 -15.48
C GLU A 146 39.67 -10.90 -15.64
N GLU A 147 40.33 -10.26 -16.61
CA GLU A 147 40.10 -8.85 -16.91
C GLU A 147 38.77 -8.69 -17.65
N ASP A 148 37.96 -7.70 -17.27
CA ASP A 148 36.78 -7.37 -18.06
C ASP A 148 37.21 -6.74 -19.39
N ASP A 149 36.44 -7.04 -20.43
CA ASP A 149 36.56 -6.42 -21.74
C ASP A 149 35.27 -5.68 -22.12
N LYS A 150 35.20 -5.16 -23.36
CA LYS A 150 33.99 -4.48 -23.84
C LYS A 150 32.76 -5.40 -23.86
N SER A 151 32.93 -6.70 -24.12
CA SER A 151 31.81 -7.64 -24.14
C SER A 151 31.25 -7.89 -22.73
N THR A 152 32.07 -7.69 -21.69
CA THR A 152 31.61 -7.83 -20.30
C THR A 152 30.55 -6.79 -19.91
N PHE A 153 30.63 -5.58 -20.48
CA PHE A 153 29.71 -4.48 -20.15
C PHE A 153 28.50 -4.37 -21.09
N LYS A 154 28.53 -5.09 -22.20
CA LYS A 154 27.40 -5.26 -23.13
C LYS A 154 27.34 -6.70 -23.67
N PRO A 155 27.06 -7.69 -22.82
CA PRO A 155 27.20 -9.10 -23.18
C PRO A 155 25.96 -9.63 -23.88
N LEU A 156 26.13 -10.46 -24.92
CA LEU A 156 25.04 -11.36 -25.29
C LEU A 156 24.76 -12.33 -24.12
N ALA A 157 23.54 -12.86 -24.09
CA ALA A 157 23.11 -13.84 -23.10
C ALA A 157 24.08 -15.03 -23.05
N GLY A 158 24.82 -15.14 -21.94
CA GLY A 158 25.76 -16.22 -21.66
C GLY A 158 27.23 -15.91 -21.96
N GLU A 159 27.55 -14.73 -22.50
CA GLU A 159 28.94 -14.33 -22.77
C GLU A 159 29.70 -13.87 -21.52
N VAL A 160 29.02 -13.19 -20.59
CA VAL A 160 29.61 -12.80 -19.31
C VAL A 160 29.46 -13.93 -18.29
N ASP A 161 30.56 -14.33 -17.66
CA ASP A 161 30.53 -15.26 -16.53
C ASP A 161 30.09 -14.53 -15.26
N GLU A 162 28.85 -14.80 -14.83
CA GLU A 162 28.22 -14.23 -13.64
C GLU A 162 28.45 -15.06 -12.37
N SER A 163 29.27 -16.13 -12.44
CA SER A 163 29.49 -17.04 -11.32
C SER A 163 30.42 -16.43 -10.26
N TYR A 164 30.19 -16.81 -9.01
CA TYR A 164 31.06 -16.43 -7.91
C TYR A 164 31.13 -17.51 -6.83
N SER A 165 32.16 -17.40 -6.00
CA SER A 165 32.28 -18.14 -4.74
C SER A 165 32.43 -17.16 -3.59
N LEU A 166 31.78 -17.46 -2.48
CA LEU A 166 31.81 -16.64 -1.27
C LEU A 166 32.13 -17.52 -0.07
N THR A 167 33.07 -17.11 0.76
CA THR A 167 33.38 -17.75 2.03
C THR A 167 33.41 -16.75 3.17
N LEU A 168 33.06 -17.20 4.38
CA LEU A 168 33.26 -16.49 5.64
C LEU A 168 33.70 -17.51 6.69
N SER A 169 34.93 -17.41 7.18
CA SER A 169 35.44 -18.33 8.20
C SER A 169 34.99 -17.95 9.61
N GLU A 170 35.02 -18.90 10.55
CA GLU A 170 34.78 -18.62 11.98
C GLU A 170 35.79 -17.62 12.58
N LYS A 171 36.93 -17.41 11.93
CA LYS A 171 37.97 -16.46 12.36
C LYS A 171 37.70 -15.03 11.88
N GLY A 172 36.64 -14.81 11.10
CA GLY A 172 36.28 -13.51 10.55
C GLY A 172 36.92 -13.17 9.21
N GLU A 173 37.42 -14.16 8.47
CA GLU A 173 38.03 -13.94 7.15
C GLU A 173 36.99 -14.25 6.07
N ALA A 174 36.54 -13.23 5.34
CA ALA A 174 35.64 -13.37 4.21
C ALA A 174 36.37 -13.27 2.87
N SER A 175 35.88 -13.97 1.84
CA SER A 175 36.39 -13.83 0.48
C SER A 175 35.28 -13.98 -0.56
N ILE A 176 35.32 -13.15 -1.60
CA ILE A 176 34.52 -13.27 -2.81
C ILE A 176 35.49 -13.50 -3.98
N LYS A 177 35.27 -14.54 -4.76
CA LYS A 177 36.06 -14.82 -5.97
C LYS A 177 35.14 -15.06 -7.16
N ALA A 178 35.35 -14.32 -8.24
CA ALA A 178 34.59 -14.43 -9.49
C ALA A 178 35.51 -14.20 -10.70
N LYS A 179 35.04 -14.51 -11.91
CA LYS A 179 35.80 -14.25 -13.14
C LYS A 179 35.69 -12.80 -13.60
N SER A 180 34.46 -12.27 -13.61
CA SER A 180 34.14 -10.90 -14.07
C SER A 180 33.79 -9.98 -12.90
N SER A 181 33.79 -8.67 -13.14
CA SER A 181 33.23 -7.71 -12.16
C SER A 181 31.74 -7.93 -11.90
N THR A 182 30.97 -8.37 -12.90
CA THR A 182 29.55 -8.74 -12.75
C THR A 182 29.35 -9.86 -11.73
N GLY A 183 30.17 -10.91 -11.78
CA GLY A 183 30.14 -11.98 -10.76
C GLY A 183 30.52 -11.47 -9.36
N ILE A 184 31.43 -10.49 -9.26
CA ILE A 184 31.74 -9.82 -7.99
C ILE A 184 30.53 -9.03 -7.46
N LEU A 185 29.79 -8.30 -8.31
CA LEU A 185 28.59 -7.58 -7.90
C LEU A 185 27.53 -8.53 -7.31
N HIS A 186 27.30 -9.67 -7.95
CA HIS A 186 26.39 -10.72 -7.43
C HIS A 186 26.86 -11.28 -6.10
N GLY A 187 28.16 -11.53 -5.95
CA GLY A 187 28.76 -11.98 -4.70
C GLY A 187 28.62 -10.97 -3.56
N LEU A 188 28.74 -9.67 -3.87
CA LEU A 188 28.57 -8.59 -2.90
C LEU A 188 27.10 -8.46 -2.43
N GLU A 189 26.14 -8.59 -3.34
CA GLU A 189 24.71 -8.61 -2.96
C GLU A 189 24.39 -9.84 -2.10
N THR A 190 25.00 -11.00 -2.34
CA THR A 190 24.85 -12.15 -1.44
C THR A 190 25.53 -11.92 -0.10
N PHE A 191 26.74 -11.34 -0.08
CA PHE A 191 27.48 -11.07 1.15
C PHE A 191 26.71 -10.19 2.12
N LEU A 192 26.13 -9.09 1.65
CA LEU A 192 25.40 -8.17 2.52
C LEU A 192 24.12 -8.81 3.11
N GLN A 193 23.51 -9.79 2.42
CA GLN A 193 22.30 -10.46 2.91
C GLN A 193 22.60 -11.37 4.12
N LEU A 194 23.86 -11.72 4.35
CA LEU A 194 24.27 -12.48 5.54
C LEU A 194 24.18 -11.67 6.85
N PHE A 195 24.05 -10.35 6.76
CA PHE A 195 24.14 -9.45 7.91
C PHE A 195 22.80 -8.80 8.27
N PHE A 196 22.58 -8.67 9.57
CA PHE A 196 21.42 -8.01 10.19
C PHE A 196 21.86 -6.90 11.13
N LYS A 197 21.00 -5.91 11.31
CA LYS A 197 21.17 -4.89 12.35
C LYS A 197 20.68 -5.43 13.69
N HIS A 198 21.46 -5.21 14.74
CA HIS A 198 21.07 -5.47 16.13
C HIS A 198 20.16 -4.34 16.64
N SER A 199 19.11 -4.65 17.38
CA SER A 199 18.12 -3.71 17.91
C SER A 199 18.73 -2.77 18.96
N SER A 200 19.69 -3.28 19.72
CA SER A 200 20.44 -2.51 20.72
C SER A 200 21.72 -1.93 20.12
N GLY A 201 21.69 -0.65 19.79
CA GLY A 201 22.88 0.14 19.39
C GLY A 201 23.22 0.09 17.90
N THR A 202 24.52 0.22 17.59
CA THR A 202 25.10 0.26 16.23
C THR A 202 25.95 -0.99 15.99
N SER A 203 25.38 -2.16 16.25
CA SER A 203 26.05 -3.44 16.00
C SER A 203 25.35 -4.17 14.86
N TRP A 204 26.15 -4.81 14.00
CA TRP A 204 25.67 -5.66 12.92
C TRP A 204 26.28 -7.03 13.09
N TYR A 205 25.52 -8.06 12.72
CA TYR A 205 25.94 -9.43 12.96
C TYR A 205 25.45 -10.36 11.87
N THR A 206 26.15 -11.48 11.72
CA THR A 206 25.72 -12.64 10.96
C THR A 206 25.69 -13.85 11.89
N PRO A 207 24.58 -14.61 11.96
CA PRO A 207 24.50 -15.84 12.73
C PRO A 207 24.96 -17.08 11.95
N HIS A 208 25.52 -16.93 10.74
CA HIS A 208 25.67 -18.02 9.77
C HIS A 208 27.10 -18.56 9.61
N ALA A 209 28.07 -18.12 10.42
CA ALA A 209 29.47 -18.51 10.20
C ALA A 209 29.77 -19.96 10.68
N PRO A 210 30.66 -20.71 9.99
CA PRO A 210 31.27 -20.36 8.71
C PRO A 210 30.29 -20.48 7.53
N VAL A 211 30.46 -19.63 6.52
CA VAL A 211 29.68 -19.65 5.28
C VAL A 211 30.55 -20.15 4.12
N THR A 212 30.00 -20.99 3.26
CA THR A 212 30.57 -21.34 1.95
C THR A 212 29.47 -21.38 0.91
N ILE A 213 29.61 -20.57 -0.15
CA ILE A 213 28.66 -20.44 -1.25
C ILE A 213 29.41 -20.62 -2.57
N GLN A 214 28.82 -21.39 -3.48
CA GLN A 214 29.20 -21.45 -4.90
C GLN A 214 27.93 -21.23 -5.71
N ASP A 215 27.93 -20.23 -6.57
CA ASP A 215 26.69 -19.74 -7.17
C ASP A 215 26.90 -19.23 -8.59
N ALA A 216 25.87 -19.42 -9.42
CA ALA A 216 25.82 -19.03 -10.83
C ALA A 216 24.35 -19.08 -11.30
N PRO A 217 23.97 -18.24 -12.29
CA PRO A 217 22.62 -18.26 -12.83
C PRO A 217 22.33 -19.53 -13.65
N GLU A 218 21.08 -19.99 -13.61
CA GLU A 218 20.54 -21.08 -14.42
C GLU A 218 20.20 -20.62 -15.86
N TYR A 219 19.78 -19.36 -15.97
CA TYR A 219 19.42 -18.72 -17.23
C TYR A 219 20.27 -17.45 -17.43
N PRO A 220 20.90 -17.27 -18.61
CA PRO A 220 21.69 -16.09 -18.88
C PRO A 220 20.88 -14.79 -19.07
N HIS A 221 19.60 -14.88 -19.46
CA HIS A 221 18.74 -13.71 -19.70
C HIS A 221 17.65 -13.59 -18.63
N ARG A 222 17.70 -12.57 -17.78
CA ARG A 222 16.80 -12.42 -16.62
C ARG A 222 16.31 -11.00 -16.52
N GLY A 223 15.23 -10.68 -17.22
CA GLY A 223 14.88 -9.30 -17.50
C GLY A 223 13.57 -8.78 -16.92
N ILE A 224 13.38 -7.48 -17.07
CA ILE A 224 12.12 -6.78 -16.88
C ILE A 224 11.92 -5.93 -18.12
N LEU A 225 10.75 -6.06 -18.75
CA LEU A 225 10.27 -5.06 -19.70
C LEU A 225 9.56 -3.97 -18.92
N LEU A 226 9.99 -2.73 -19.11
CA LEU A 226 9.33 -1.53 -18.58
C LEU A 226 8.94 -0.62 -19.75
N ASP A 227 7.63 -0.47 -19.92
CA ASP A 227 7.07 0.52 -20.83
C ASP A 227 7.14 1.91 -20.21
N VAL A 228 7.73 2.85 -20.95
CA VAL A 228 7.85 4.26 -20.56
C VAL A 228 7.18 5.20 -21.59
N ALA A 229 6.41 4.62 -22.51
CA ALA A 229 5.70 5.32 -23.57
C ALA A 229 4.22 5.52 -23.25
N ARG A 230 3.51 4.51 -22.71
CA ARG A 230 2.09 4.68 -22.30
C ARG A 230 1.97 5.56 -21.06
N SER A 231 2.99 5.56 -20.21
CA SER A 231 3.17 6.53 -19.12
C SER A 231 4.63 6.98 -19.04
N PHE A 232 4.88 8.27 -18.87
CA PHE A 232 6.25 8.79 -18.71
C PHE A 232 6.79 8.54 -17.30
N PHE A 233 8.06 8.15 -17.20
CA PHE A 233 8.79 7.98 -15.94
C PHE A 233 10.06 8.83 -15.89
N GLU A 234 10.23 9.61 -14.83
CA GLU A 234 11.52 10.28 -14.60
C GLU A 234 12.66 9.27 -14.48
N VAL A 235 13.88 9.66 -14.88
CA VAL A 235 15.11 8.84 -14.88
C VAL A 235 15.34 8.14 -13.53
N GLU A 236 15.04 8.81 -12.42
CA GLU A 236 15.21 8.26 -11.08
C GLU A 236 14.27 7.08 -10.77
N HIS A 237 13.11 6.97 -11.43
CA HIS A 237 12.26 5.78 -11.32
C HIS A 237 12.88 4.60 -12.07
N ILE A 238 13.44 4.84 -13.26
CA ILE A 238 14.14 3.82 -14.06
C ILE A 238 15.36 3.30 -13.29
N LYS A 239 16.18 4.20 -12.76
CA LYS A 239 17.34 3.85 -11.91
C LYS A 239 16.94 3.03 -10.68
N ARG A 240 15.86 3.38 -10.00
CA ARG A 240 15.36 2.60 -8.86
C ARG A 240 14.91 1.19 -9.27
N THR A 241 14.32 1.02 -10.45
CA THR A 241 14.04 -0.31 -11.02
C THR A 241 15.33 -1.10 -11.23
N ILE A 242 16.38 -0.47 -11.79
CA ILE A 242 17.71 -1.09 -11.95
C ILE A 242 18.32 -1.50 -10.59
N ASP A 243 18.19 -0.68 -9.55
CA ASP A 243 18.62 -1.04 -8.20
C ASP A 243 17.93 -2.31 -7.70
N ALA A 244 16.60 -2.37 -7.78
CA ALA A 244 15.82 -3.52 -7.33
C ALA A 244 16.07 -4.79 -8.15
N MET A 245 16.35 -4.63 -9.45
CA MET A 245 16.83 -5.71 -10.32
C MET A 245 18.17 -6.26 -9.85
N SER A 246 19.14 -5.38 -9.56
CA SER A 246 20.46 -5.75 -9.06
C SER A 246 20.37 -6.52 -7.74
N TRP A 247 19.53 -6.06 -6.80
CA TRP A 247 19.29 -6.76 -5.52
C TRP A 247 18.70 -8.17 -5.69
N SER A 248 18.02 -8.40 -6.81
CA SER A 248 17.37 -9.67 -7.16
C SER A 248 18.14 -10.49 -8.20
N LYS A 249 19.34 -10.04 -8.60
CA LYS A 249 20.20 -10.62 -9.64
C LYS A 249 19.55 -10.75 -11.03
N LEU A 250 18.57 -9.89 -11.32
CA LEU A 250 18.06 -9.65 -12.67
C LEU A 250 19.09 -8.80 -13.43
N ASN A 251 19.31 -9.08 -14.72
CA ASN A 251 20.44 -8.54 -15.47
C ASN A 251 20.07 -7.88 -16.81
N ARG A 252 18.78 -7.75 -17.14
CA ARG A 252 18.30 -7.13 -18.39
C ARG A 252 17.14 -6.18 -18.15
N LEU A 253 17.32 -4.89 -18.39
CA LEU A 253 16.21 -3.93 -18.38
C LEU A 253 15.83 -3.64 -19.83
N HIS A 254 14.72 -4.19 -20.27
CA HIS A 254 14.15 -3.93 -21.57
C HIS A 254 13.25 -2.69 -21.46
N LEU A 255 13.69 -1.58 -22.07
CA LEU A 255 12.96 -0.31 -22.10
C LEU A 255 12.16 -0.21 -23.39
N HIS A 256 10.86 -0.43 -23.26
CA HIS A 256 9.88 -0.13 -24.30
C HIS A 256 9.64 1.39 -24.30
N ILE A 257 10.42 2.10 -25.14
CA ILE A 257 10.62 3.55 -24.98
C ILE A 257 9.67 4.41 -25.82
N THR A 258 9.05 3.83 -26.84
CA THR A 258 8.09 4.51 -27.72
C THR A 258 6.91 3.61 -28.01
N ASP A 259 5.72 4.21 -28.11
CA ASP A 259 4.51 3.55 -28.60
C ASP A 259 3.59 4.59 -29.28
N SER A 260 2.44 4.16 -29.79
CA SER A 260 1.42 5.00 -30.40
C SER A 260 0.90 6.11 -29.49
N GLN A 261 0.98 5.96 -28.17
CA GLN A 261 0.57 6.97 -27.20
C GLN A 261 1.60 8.09 -27.04
N SER A 262 2.91 7.81 -27.09
CA SER A 262 3.93 8.85 -26.97
C SER A 262 5.32 8.49 -27.52
N TRP A 263 6.05 9.53 -27.93
CA TRP A 263 7.47 9.49 -28.28
C TRP A 263 8.27 10.39 -27.32
N PRO A 264 8.78 9.87 -26.20
CA PRO A 264 9.58 10.64 -25.24
C PRO A 264 11.07 10.73 -25.61
N LEU A 265 11.54 9.99 -26.61
CA LEU A 265 12.96 9.89 -26.95
C LEU A 265 13.47 11.07 -27.80
N GLU A 266 14.50 11.78 -27.35
CA GLU A 266 15.13 12.84 -28.16
C GLU A 266 16.06 12.24 -29.23
N ILE A 267 15.73 12.50 -30.49
CA ILE A 267 16.52 12.17 -31.67
C ILE A 267 16.97 13.49 -32.31
N PRO A 268 18.22 13.94 -32.11
CA PRO A 268 18.71 15.21 -32.65
C PRO A 268 18.55 15.36 -34.16
N SER A 269 18.70 14.28 -34.94
CA SER A 269 18.44 14.27 -36.39
C SER A 269 16.95 14.41 -36.75
N LEU A 270 16.04 14.08 -35.83
CA LEU A 270 14.57 14.08 -36.01
C LEU A 270 13.87 14.77 -34.83
N PRO A 271 14.17 16.04 -34.52
CA PRO A 271 13.76 16.69 -33.27
C PRO A 271 12.24 16.82 -33.11
N LYS A 272 11.52 16.82 -34.24
CA LYS A 272 10.04 16.89 -34.27
C LYS A 272 9.37 15.69 -33.62
N LEU A 273 10.04 14.54 -33.52
CA LEU A 273 9.49 13.34 -32.89
C LEU A 273 9.14 13.61 -31.43
N ALA A 274 10.12 14.01 -30.61
CA ALA A 274 9.89 14.36 -29.22
C ALA A 274 9.10 15.68 -29.06
N GLU A 275 9.36 16.68 -29.91
CA GLU A 275 8.66 17.98 -29.85
C GLU A 275 7.14 17.83 -29.93
N LYS A 276 6.66 16.86 -30.74
CA LYS A 276 5.24 16.65 -30.99
C LYS A 276 4.67 15.38 -30.38
N GLY A 277 5.50 14.37 -30.15
CA GLY A 277 5.08 13.05 -29.69
C GLY A 277 5.20 12.85 -28.18
N ALA A 278 5.97 13.68 -27.46
CA ALA A 278 6.01 13.60 -25.99
C ALA A 278 4.71 14.13 -25.38
N TYR A 279 4.29 13.58 -24.23
CA TYR A 279 3.06 14.01 -23.54
C TYR A 279 3.01 15.51 -23.22
N ARG A 280 4.17 16.10 -22.94
CA ARG A 280 4.37 17.55 -22.80
C ARG A 280 5.84 17.87 -22.93
N LYS A 281 6.13 19.14 -23.22
CA LYS A 281 7.50 19.67 -23.21
C LYS A 281 8.20 19.36 -21.88
N GLY A 282 9.38 18.77 -21.96
CA GLY A 282 10.24 18.42 -20.83
C GLY A 282 9.95 17.05 -20.19
N LEU A 283 8.99 16.27 -20.71
CA LEU A 283 8.85 14.84 -20.39
C LEU A 283 9.50 14.01 -21.50
N THR A 284 10.81 14.15 -21.63
CA THR A 284 11.62 13.53 -22.67
C THR A 284 12.88 12.91 -22.06
N TYR A 285 13.54 12.02 -22.82
CA TYR A 285 14.84 11.47 -22.49
C TYR A 285 15.88 12.03 -23.46
N SER A 286 16.78 12.86 -22.94
CA SER A 286 17.90 13.40 -23.72
C SER A 286 18.95 12.32 -24.03
N PRO A 287 19.85 12.53 -25.01
CA PRO A 287 20.99 11.64 -25.23
C PRO A 287 21.82 11.41 -23.97
N GLU A 288 22.00 12.44 -23.14
CA GLU A 288 22.73 12.37 -21.87
C GLU A 288 21.98 11.53 -20.82
N ASP A 289 20.65 11.66 -20.73
CA ASP A 289 19.85 10.83 -19.83
C ASP A 289 19.98 9.35 -20.17
N LEU A 290 19.92 9.00 -21.46
CA LEU A 290 20.05 7.61 -21.92
C LEU A 290 21.43 7.04 -21.61
N ALA A 291 22.49 7.77 -21.95
CA ALA A 291 23.85 7.35 -21.61
C ALA A 291 24.00 7.11 -20.10
N GLY A 292 23.44 8.02 -19.28
CA GLY A 292 23.41 7.88 -17.82
C GLY A 292 22.63 6.65 -17.34
N ILE A 293 21.51 6.29 -17.99
CA ILE A 293 20.75 5.07 -17.68
C ILE A 293 21.55 3.81 -18.01
N TYR A 294 22.17 3.74 -19.19
CA TYR A 294 23.02 2.62 -19.61
C TYR A 294 24.17 2.40 -18.63
N GLU A 295 24.93 3.46 -18.34
CA GLU A 295 26.08 3.38 -17.44
C GLU A 295 25.65 3.00 -16.02
N TYR A 296 24.53 3.54 -15.53
CA TYR A 296 23.98 3.18 -14.23
C TYR A 296 23.62 1.68 -14.12
N GLY A 297 23.08 1.12 -15.21
CA GLY A 297 22.83 -0.31 -15.39
C GLY A 297 24.10 -1.15 -15.33
N ILE A 298 25.12 -0.78 -16.10
CA ILE A 298 26.42 -1.50 -16.15
C ILE A 298 27.06 -1.57 -14.76
N HIS A 299 27.02 -0.48 -13.99
CA HIS A 299 27.52 -0.44 -12.62
C HIS A 299 26.75 -1.32 -11.62
N ARG A 300 25.65 -1.95 -12.07
CA ARG A 300 24.77 -2.86 -11.32
C ARG A 300 24.68 -4.26 -11.93
N GLY A 301 25.42 -4.53 -13.01
CA GLY A 301 25.34 -5.78 -13.75
C GLY A 301 24.01 -5.93 -14.50
N VAL A 302 23.38 -4.82 -14.89
CA VAL A 302 22.12 -4.78 -15.64
C VAL A 302 22.38 -4.14 -17.00
N GLU A 303 22.29 -4.91 -18.06
CA GLU A 303 22.31 -4.37 -19.42
C GLU A 303 20.92 -3.80 -19.74
N VAL A 304 20.90 -2.63 -20.37
CA VAL A 304 19.66 -2.01 -20.85
C VAL A 304 19.47 -2.37 -22.33
N ILE A 305 18.28 -2.83 -22.70
CA ILE A 305 17.88 -3.12 -24.08
C ILE A 305 16.84 -2.07 -24.45
N MET A 306 17.02 -1.37 -25.56
CA MET A 306 16.03 -0.43 -26.05
C MET A 306 15.12 -1.10 -27.07
N GLU A 307 13.83 -0.80 -26.98
CA GLU A 307 12.85 -1.15 -27.99
C GLU A 307 12.26 0.11 -28.61
N ILE A 308 12.25 0.12 -29.95
CA ILE A 308 11.32 0.93 -30.74
C ILE A 308 10.47 -0.09 -31.48
N ASP A 309 9.22 -0.22 -31.08
CA ASP A 309 8.33 -1.22 -31.63
C ASP A 309 7.86 -0.84 -33.03
N MET A 310 8.11 -1.73 -33.99
CA MET A 310 7.88 -1.51 -35.40
C MET A 310 7.50 -2.83 -36.10
N PRO A 311 6.66 -2.80 -37.14
CA PRO A 311 6.05 -1.62 -37.75
C PRO A 311 4.71 -1.19 -37.14
N GLY A 312 4.14 -1.97 -36.21
CA GLY A 312 2.99 -1.60 -35.38
C GLY A 312 3.38 -0.56 -34.32
N HIS A 313 2.45 -0.21 -33.43
CA HIS A 313 2.75 0.56 -32.21
C HIS A 313 3.52 1.88 -32.40
N ILE A 314 3.42 2.52 -33.57
CA ILE A 314 4.24 3.68 -33.93
C ILE A 314 3.40 4.90 -34.30
N GLY A 315 2.11 4.88 -33.96
CA GLY A 315 1.11 5.85 -34.44
C GLY A 315 1.45 7.31 -34.14
N VAL A 316 2.05 7.61 -32.99
CA VAL A 316 2.38 8.98 -32.57
C VAL A 316 3.27 9.74 -33.57
N VAL A 317 4.06 9.02 -34.38
CA VAL A 317 4.94 9.60 -35.40
C VAL A 317 4.16 10.44 -36.41
N GLU A 318 2.88 10.14 -36.65
CA GLU A 318 1.97 10.92 -37.51
C GLU A 318 1.96 12.41 -37.14
N LEU A 319 2.08 12.76 -35.86
CA LEU A 319 2.09 14.15 -35.41
C LEU A 319 3.28 14.93 -35.99
N ALA A 320 4.42 14.26 -36.18
CA ALA A 320 5.64 14.80 -36.75
C ALA A 320 5.71 14.64 -38.27
N TYR A 321 5.37 13.44 -38.77
CA TYR A 321 5.57 13.01 -40.15
C TYR A 321 4.36 12.21 -40.66
N LYS A 322 3.35 12.92 -41.18
CA LYS A 322 2.04 12.37 -41.58
C LYS A 322 2.06 11.34 -42.71
N ASP A 323 3.10 11.38 -43.54
CA ASP A 323 3.18 10.54 -44.73
C ASP A 323 3.83 9.18 -44.47
N LEU A 324 4.19 8.89 -43.21
CA LEU A 324 4.83 7.65 -42.81
C LEU A 324 3.86 6.63 -42.21
N ILE A 325 2.74 7.10 -41.62
CA ILE A 325 1.85 6.27 -40.81
C ILE A 325 0.54 5.98 -41.57
N VAL A 326 -0.07 4.84 -41.26
CA VAL A 326 -1.44 4.47 -41.60
C VAL A 326 -2.27 4.28 -40.34
N ALA A 327 -3.58 4.46 -40.49
CA ALA A 327 -4.57 4.22 -39.46
C ALA A 327 -4.40 5.01 -38.14
N TYR A 328 -3.65 6.12 -38.14
CA TYR A 328 -3.43 6.88 -36.91
C TYR A 328 -4.74 7.34 -36.25
N ASN A 329 -5.00 6.84 -35.04
CA ASN A 329 -6.18 7.14 -34.24
C ASN A 329 -7.53 6.91 -34.98
N GLU A 330 -7.54 6.03 -35.98
CA GLU A 330 -8.76 5.71 -36.74
C GLU A 330 -9.85 5.09 -35.86
N LYS A 331 -11.12 5.30 -36.23
CA LYS A 331 -12.30 4.83 -35.49
C LYS A 331 -13.26 4.02 -36.38
N PRO A 332 -13.93 3.00 -35.83
CA PRO A 332 -13.74 2.41 -34.51
C PRO A 332 -12.37 1.70 -34.42
N TYR A 333 -11.62 1.93 -33.34
CA TYR A 333 -10.21 1.52 -33.27
C TYR A 333 -10.06 0.00 -33.32
N GLN A 334 -11.04 -0.76 -32.81
CA GLN A 334 -11.03 -2.23 -32.78
C GLN A 334 -10.92 -2.87 -34.17
N TRP A 335 -11.26 -2.12 -35.22
CA TRP A 335 -11.10 -2.59 -36.59
C TRP A 335 -9.65 -2.50 -37.08
N TRP A 336 -8.88 -1.54 -36.54
CA TRP A 336 -7.58 -1.11 -37.05
C TRP A 336 -6.42 -1.47 -36.13
N CYS A 337 -6.67 -1.71 -34.84
CA CYS A 337 -5.66 -2.03 -33.85
C CYS A 337 -6.29 -2.69 -32.60
N LYS A 338 -5.46 -3.19 -31.69
CA LYS A 338 -5.88 -3.80 -30.42
C LYS A 338 -6.21 -2.74 -29.36
N GLU A 339 -5.48 -1.64 -29.38
CA GLU A 339 -5.65 -0.52 -28.45
C GLU A 339 -5.48 0.85 -29.10
N PRO A 340 -6.22 1.89 -28.67
CA PRO A 340 -6.11 3.24 -29.20
C PRO A 340 -4.97 4.04 -28.52
N PRO A 341 -4.36 5.01 -29.23
CA PRO A 341 -4.57 5.31 -30.65
C PRO A 341 -3.89 4.25 -31.52
N CYS A 342 -4.54 3.87 -32.63
CA CYS A 342 -3.91 2.99 -33.61
C CYS A 342 -2.76 3.70 -34.34
N GLY A 343 -1.91 2.93 -35.03
CA GLY A 343 -1.06 3.42 -36.09
C GLY A 343 0.10 2.47 -36.41
N ALA A 344 0.41 2.33 -37.69
CA ALA A 344 1.51 1.49 -38.19
C ALA A 344 2.25 2.19 -39.33
N PHE A 345 3.49 1.79 -39.63
CA PHE A 345 4.19 2.29 -40.81
C PHE A 345 3.51 1.89 -42.12
N ARG A 346 3.60 2.75 -43.13
CA ARG A 346 3.27 2.41 -44.53
C ARG A 346 4.24 1.35 -45.04
N MET A 347 3.73 0.18 -45.41
CA MET A 347 4.53 -1.00 -45.76
C MET A 347 5.17 -0.92 -47.15
N ASN A 348 4.65 -0.05 -48.02
CA ASN A 348 5.14 0.12 -49.39
C ASN A 348 5.49 1.59 -49.68
N SER A 349 6.26 2.22 -48.78
CA SER A 349 6.74 3.60 -48.92
C SER A 349 8.26 3.68 -48.82
N THR A 350 8.92 4.37 -49.76
CA THR A 350 10.37 4.65 -49.68
C THR A 350 10.68 5.64 -48.55
N ASP A 351 9.77 6.56 -48.26
CA ASP A 351 9.95 7.59 -47.23
C ASP A 351 10.09 7.00 -45.83
N VAL A 352 9.49 5.82 -45.59
CA VAL A 352 9.65 5.07 -44.34
C VAL A 352 11.09 4.58 -44.19
N TYR A 353 11.70 4.07 -45.26
CA TYR A 353 13.10 3.63 -45.22
C TYR A 353 14.07 4.81 -45.05
N ASP A 354 13.82 5.94 -45.74
CA ASP A 354 14.62 7.17 -45.55
C ASP A 354 14.53 7.71 -44.11
N PHE A 355 13.35 7.62 -43.50
CA PHE A 355 13.14 7.94 -42.09
C PHE A 355 13.92 7.00 -41.16
N LEU A 356 13.84 5.69 -41.39
CA LEU A 356 14.54 4.68 -40.61
C LEU A 356 16.07 4.84 -40.70
N ASP A 357 16.59 5.15 -41.90
CA ASP A 357 18.00 5.47 -42.09
C ASP A 357 18.42 6.65 -41.21
N THR A 358 17.67 7.75 -41.27
CA THR A 358 17.96 8.95 -40.46
C THR A 358 17.85 8.68 -38.95
N LEU A 359 16.88 7.87 -38.53
CA LEU A 359 16.68 7.48 -37.14
C LEU A 359 17.84 6.61 -36.63
N PHE A 360 18.20 5.57 -37.37
CA PHE A 360 19.21 4.59 -36.95
C PHE A 360 20.63 5.14 -37.04
N GLU A 361 20.94 5.99 -38.03
CA GLU A 361 22.23 6.68 -38.13
C GLU A 361 22.51 7.57 -36.91
N ASP A 362 21.47 8.14 -36.30
CA ASP A 362 21.58 8.96 -35.08
C ASP A 362 21.54 8.11 -33.81
N LEU A 363 20.68 7.09 -33.77
CA LEU A 363 20.41 6.31 -32.55
C LEU A 363 21.45 5.21 -32.29
N PHE A 364 21.79 4.39 -33.29
CA PHE A 364 22.64 3.21 -33.07
C PHE A 364 24.07 3.52 -32.60
N PRO A 365 24.73 4.60 -33.05
CA PRO A 365 26.02 4.98 -32.49
C PRO A 365 25.97 5.32 -30.99
N ARG A 366 24.80 5.70 -30.47
CA ARG A 366 24.58 6.00 -29.04
C ARG A 366 24.27 4.75 -28.22
N ILE A 367 23.72 3.70 -28.84
CA ILE A 367 23.32 2.44 -28.15
C ILE A 367 24.40 1.37 -28.22
N SER A 368 25.02 1.16 -29.38
CA SER A 368 25.97 0.06 -29.61
C SER A 368 27.22 0.04 -28.72
N PRO A 369 27.65 1.15 -28.08
CA PRO A 369 28.69 1.07 -27.04
C PRO A 369 28.24 0.36 -25.76
N TYR A 370 26.94 0.35 -25.46
CA TYR A 370 26.40 -0.04 -24.15
C TYR A 370 25.48 -1.27 -24.16
N SER A 371 24.94 -1.64 -25.32
CA SER A 371 24.05 -2.79 -25.47
C SER A 371 24.54 -3.71 -26.59
N ALA A 372 24.27 -5.00 -26.45
CA ALA A 372 24.43 -6.00 -27.49
C ALA A 372 23.15 -6.19 -28.31
N TYR A 373 22.04 -5.61 -27.86
CA TYR A 373 20.70 -5.91 -28.35
C TYR A 373 19.96 -4.65 -28.78
N PHE A 374 19.06 -4.81 -29.75
CA PHE A 374 18.02 -3.85 -30.06
C PHE A 374 16.74 -4.61 -30.36
N HIS A 375 15.66 -4.26 -29.67
CA HIS A 375 14.35 -4.85 -29.91
C HIS A 375 13.64 -4.03 -30.99
N ALA A 376 13.30 -4.69 -32.09
CA ALA A 376 12.60 -4.07 -33.21
C ALA A 376 11.08 -4.19 -33.10
N GLY A 377 10.58 -4.87 -32.06
CA GLY A 377 9.16 -5.08 -31.80
C GLY A 377 8.54 -6.11 -32.73
N GLY A 378 7.41 -5.74 -33.34
CA GLY A 378 6.73 -6.54 -34.36
C GLY A 378 5.50 -7.29 -33.86
N ASP A 379 4.98 -6.94 -32.70
CA ASP A 379 3.72 -7.47 -32.18
C ASP A 379 2.50 -6.76 -32.80
N GLU A 380 1.37 -7.45 -32.73
CA GLU A 380 0.01 -6.94 -32.97
C GLU A 380 -0.24 -6.09 -34.24
N LEU A 381 0.58 -6.23 -35.29
CA LEU A 381 0.35 -5.59 -36.59
C LEU A 381 -1.00 -6.01 -37.17
N ASN A 382 -1.92 -5.06 -37.37
CA ASN A 382 -3.27 -5.38 -37.78
C ASN A 382 -3.41 -5.33 -39.31
N HIS A 383 -3.75 -6.45 -39.92
CA HIS A 383 -4.00 -6.57 -41.36
C HIS A 383 -4.87 -5.46 -41.98
N ASN A 384 -5.87 -4.97 -41.25
CA ASN A 384 -6.81 -3.99 -41.80
C ASN A 384 -6.19 -2.60 -41.97
N ASP A 385 -5.18 -2.21 -41.19
CA ASP A 385 -4.56 -0.87 -41.31
C ASP A 385 -4.03 -0.60 -42.73
N SER A 386 -3.54 -1.64 -43.40
CA SER A 386 -2.93 -1.62 -44.71
C SER A 386 -3.95 -1.44 -45.85
N MET A 387 -5.25 -1.52 -45.54
CA MET A 387 -6.30 -1.06 -46.45
C MET A 387 -6.27 0.46 -46.66
N LEU A 388 -5.76 1.21 -45.68
CA LEU A 388 -5.59 2.67 -45.75
C LEU A 388 -4.23 3.07 -46.33
N ASP A 389 -3.30 2.13 -46.47
CA ASP A 389 -2.04 2.38 -47.17
C ASP A 389 -2.31 2.59 -48.67
N PRO A 390 -2.05 3.79 -49.23
CA PRO A 390 -2.32 4.07 -50.64
C PRO A 390 -1.50 3.19 -51.60
N GLY A 391 -0.34 2.69 -51.16
CA GLY A 391 0.56 1.82 -51.91
C GLY A 391 0.31 0.32 -51.77
N VAL A 392 -0.61 -0.10 -50.89
CA VAL A 392 -0.94 -1.52 -50.63
C VAL A 392 -2.41 -1.81 -50.89
N ARG A 393 -3.33 -1.07 -50.22
CA ARG A 393 -4.80 -1.21 -50.33
C ARG A 393 -5.30 -2.66 -50.20
N SER A 394 -4.71 -3.42 -49.29
CA SER A 394 -5.03 -4.83 -49.09
C SER A 394 -4.83 -5.22 -47.62
N ASN A 395 -5.65 -6.15 -47.13
CA ASN A 395 -5.50 -6.80 -45.83
C ASN A 395 -5.14 -8.30 -45.93
N LYS A 396 -4.78 -8.74 -47.14
CA LYS A 396 -4.49 -10.15 -47.44
C LYS A 396 -3.06 -10.51 -47.06
N THR A 397 -2.88 -11.60 -46.31
CA THR A 397 -1.55 -12.07 -45.88
C THR A 397 -0.59 -12.29 -47.05
N GLU A 398 -1.06 -12.82 -48.18
CA GLU A 398 -0.23 -13.05 -49.37
C GLU A 398 0.33 -11.76 -50.01
N VAL A 399 -0.26 -10.60 -49.69
CA VAL A 399 0.23 -9.28 -50.13
C VAL A 399 1.12 -8.65 -49.05
N LEU A 400 0.72 -8.76 -47.78
CA LEU A 400 1.40 -8.08 -46.66
C LEU A 400 2.68 -8.79 -46.22
N ALA A 401 2.69 -10.12 -46.14
CA ALA A 401 3.83 -10.87 -45.62
C ALA A 401 5.14 -10.61 -46.39
N PRO A 402 5.17 -10.53 -47.74
CA PRO A 402 6.39 -10.16 -48.47
C PRO A 402 6.88 -8.73 -48.19
N LEU A 403 5.96 -7.78 -47.97
CA LEU A 403 6.31 -6.40 -47.63
C LEU A 403 6.88 -6.30 -46.21
N LEU A 404 6.25 -7.01 -45.27
CA LEU A 404 6.73 -7.12 -43.90
C LEU A 404 8.10 -7.81 -43.84
N GLN A 405 8.32 -8.88 -44.62
CA GLN A 405 9.63 -9.53 -44.74
C GLN A 405 10.70 -8.56 -45.23
N LYS A 406 10.38 -7.75 -46.25
CA LYS A 406 11.31 -6.72 -46.72
C LYS A 406 11.60 -5.66 -45.65
N PHE A 407 10.59 -5.24 -44.89
CA PHE A 407 10.75 -4.30 -43.78
C PHE A 407 11.66 -4.86 -42.68
N VAL A 408 11.38 -6.09 -42.21
CA VAL A 408 12.15 -6.77 -41.17
C VAL A 408 13.58 -7.09 -41.63
N ASP A 409 13.77 -7.55 -42.87
CA ASP A 409 15.10 -7.81 -43.41
C ASP A 409 15.95 -6.53 -43.44
N TYR A 410 15.32 -5.40 -43.78
CA TYR A 410 15.98 -4.10 -43.81
C TYR A 410 16.33 -3.60 -42.40
N THR A 411 15.39 -3.60 -41.46
CA THR A 411 15.64 -3.15 -40.08
C THR A 411 16.67 -4.04 -39.40
N HIS A 412 16.56 -5.37 -39.53
CA HIS A 412 17.54 -6.30 -39.01
C HIS A 412 18.92 -6.15 -39.67
N GLY A 413 18.97 -5.82 -40.97
CA GLY A 413 20.21 -5.45 -41.64
C GLY A 413 20.90 -4.27 -40.96
N LYS A 414 20.15 -3.19 -40.70
CA LYS A 414 20.67 -1.98 -40.02
C LYS A 414 21.14 -2.27 -38.59
N ILE A 415 20.39 -3.08 -37.84
CA ILE A 415 20.76 -3.52 -36.48
C ILE A 415 22.09 -4.29 -36.52
N ARG A 416 22.26 -5.23 -37.46
CA ARG A 416 23.51 -5.99 -37.63
C ARG A 416 24.68 -5.11 -38.06
N ASP A 417 24.45 -4.17 -38.97
CA ASP A 417 25.48 -3.23 -39.43
C ASP A 417 26.01 -2.37 -38.27
N ALA A 418 25.17 -2.09 -37.27
CA ALA A 418 25.55 -1.42 -36.02
C ALA A 418 26.24 -2.35 -34.99
N GLY A 419 26.39 -3.65 -35.28
CA GLY A 419 26.97 -4.63 -34.38
C GLY A 419 26.04 -5.06 -33.23
N LEU A 420 24.74 -4.90 -33.41
CA LEU A 420 23.69 -5.29 -32.46
C LEU A 420 22.99 -6.59 -32.93
N THR A 421 22.37 -7.30 -31.98
CA THR A 421 21.55 -8.49 -32.26
C THR A 421 20.06 -8.12 -32.23
N PRO A 422 19.29 -8.43 -33.29
CA PRO A 422 17.86 -8.14 -33.32
C PRO A 422 17.06 -9.03 -32.35
N LEU A 423 16.14 -8.40 -31.62
CA LEU A 423 15.03 -9.05 -30.91
C LEU A 423 13.70 -8.68 -31.56
N VAL A 424 12.76 -9.62 -31.60
CA VAL A 424 11.40 -9.40 -32.10
C VAL A 424 10.37 -10.18 -31.29
N TRP A 425 9.13 -9.71 -31.27
CA TRP A 425 7.99 -10.45 -30.73
C TRP A 425 7.63 -11.67 -31.60
N GLU A 426 6.97 -12.65 -30.99
CA GLU A 426 6.73 -13.96 -31.59
C GLU A 426 5.77 -13.96 -32.79
N GLU A 427 4.96 -12.91 -32.97
CA GLU A 427 4.02 -12.76 -34.08
C GLU A 427 4.71 -12.80 -35.44
N MET A 428 5.96 -12.34 -35.53
CA MET A 428 6.77 -12.44 -36.75
C MET A 428 6.85 -13.87 -37.27
N ILE A 429 6.84 -14.87 -36.38
CA ILE A 429 6.82 -16.28 -36.77
C ILE A 429 5.41 -16.85 -36.69
N THR A 430 4.72 -16.64 -35.58
CA THR A 430 3.47 -17.36 -35.26
C THR A 430 2.29 -16.90 -36.10
N GLU A 431 2.24 -15.63 -36.50
CA GLU A 431 1.17 -15.06 -37.33
C GLU A 431 1.64 -14.85 -38.77
N TRP A 432 2.83 -14.28 -38.95
CA TRP A 432 3.33 -13.86 -40.26
C TRP A 432 4.17 -14.91 -40.98
N ASN A 433 4.54 -16.01 -40.30
CA ASN A 433 5.34 -17.11 -40.85
C ASN A 433 6.63 -16.63 -41.55
N MET A 434 7.29 -15.64 -40.95
CA MET A 434 8.48 -15.01 -41.53
C MET A 434 9.71 -15.88 -41.37
N THR A 435 10.66 -15.69 -42.30
CA THR A 435 11.98 -16.32 -42.19
C THR A 435 12.91 -15.36 -41.46
N LEU A 436 13.33 -15.74 -40.25
CA LEU A 436 14.26 -14.96 -39.44
C LEU A 436 15.66 -15.57 -39.44
N GLY A 437 16.67 -14.73 -39.27
CA GLY A 437 18.06 -15.18 -39.10
C GLY A 437 18.25 -15.98 -37.81
N LYS A 438 19.22 -16.90 -37.78
CA LYS A 438 19.54 -17.71 -36.58
C LYS A 438 20.10 -16.89 -35.41
N ASP A 439 20.57 -15.69 -35.70
CA ASP A 439 21.05 -14.71 -34.74
C ASP A 439 19.91 -14.03 -33.98
N VAL A 440 18.72 -13.92 -34.60
CA VAL A 440 17.56 -13.24 -34.05
C VAL A 440 17.05 -13.98 -32.82
N VAL A 441 16.77 -13.23 -31.76
CA VAL A 441 16.15 -13.74 -30.53
C VAL A 441 14.66 -13.42 -30.56
N ILE A 442 13.84 -14.41 -30.26
CA ILE A 442 12.38 -14.24 -30.26
C ILE A 442 11.90 -14.03 -28.83
N HIS A 443 11.06 -13.03 -28.63
CA HIS A 443 10.41 -12.75 -27.35
C HIS A 443 8.98 -13.28 -27.39
N SER A 444 8.69 -14.32 -26.60
CA SER A 444 7.41 -15.03 -26.57
C SER A 444 6.56 -14.55 -25.40
N TRP A 445 5.25 -14.32 -25.61
CA TRP A 445 4.39 -13.74 -24.58
C TRP A 445 2.98 -14.35 -24.50
N LEU A 446 2.44 -14.92 -25.57
CA LEU A 446 1.09 -15.50 -25.67
C LEU A 446 0.96 -16.87 -24.97
N GLY A 447 2.08 -17.50 -24.61
CA GLY A 447 2.11 -18.81 -23.96
C GLY A 447 1.77 -19.96 -24.92
N ASN A 448 0.89 -20.88 -24.49
CA ASN A 448 0.36 -21.98 -25.32
C ASN A 448 1.41 -22.92 -25.96
N GLY A 449 2.60 -23.03 -25.36
CA GLY A 449 3.69 -23.84 -25.89
C GLY A 449 4.49 -23.18 -27.02
N ALA A 450 4.32 -21.88 -27.28
CA ALA A 450 5.06 -21.13 -28.29
C ALA A 450 6.58 -21.19 -28.06
N VAL A 451 7.04 -20.98 -26.81
CA VAL A 451 8.44 -21.18 -26.41
C VAL A 451 8.95 -22.54 -26.85
N LYS A 452 8.17 -23.60 -26.61
CA LYS A 452 8.55 -24.95 -27.00
C LYS A 452 8.66 -25.10 -28.51
N ALA A 453 7.64 -24.66 -29.25
CA ALA A 453 7.61 -24.76 -30.71
C ALA A 453 8.79 -24.02 -31.37
N MET A 454 9.09 -22.80 -30.91
CA MET A 454 10.17 -21.98 -31.47
C MET A 454 11.56 -22.51 -31.12
N ALA A 455 11.75 -23.00 -29.88
CA ALA A 455 12.99 -23.64 -29.48
C ALA A 455 13.22 -24.96 -30.25
N GLU A 456 12.19 -25.79 -30.43
CA GLU A 456 12.28 -27.02 -31.25
C GLU A 456 12.52 -26.72 -32.74
N ALA A 457 12.05 -25.56 -33.23
CA ALA A 457 12.35 -25.05 -34.57
C ALA A 457 13.77 -24.46 -34.70
N GLY A 458 14.56 -24.40 -33.61
CA GLY A 458 15.96 -24.00 -33.62
C GLY A 458 16.22 -22.52 -33.36
N HIS A 459 15.21 -21.76 -32.91
CA HIS A 459 15.36 -20.35 -32.58
C HIS A 459 15.72 -20.14 -31.12
N LYS A 460 16.45 -19.06 -30.82
CA LYS A 460 16.68 -18.59 -29.45
C LYS A 460 15.43 -17.87 -28.96
N VAL A 461 14.99 -18.17 -27.73
CA VAL A 461 13.73 -17.65 -27.19
C VAL A 461 13.91 -17.06 -25.79
N ILE A 462 13.24 -15.94 -25.54
CA ILE A 462 13.01 -15.33 -24.23
C ILE A 462 11.51 -15.51 -23.92
N ASP A 463 11.21 -15.97 -22.71
CA ASP A 463 9.85 -16.23 -22.26
C ASP A 463 9.28 -15.09 -21.40
N SER A 464 8.09 -14.63 -21.74
CA SER A 464 7.28 -13.66 -21.00
C SER A 464 5.81 -14.07 -20.94
N ASP A 465 5.50 -15.38 -20.94
CA ASP A 465 4.13 -15.90 -20.92
C ASP A 465 3.19 -15.09 -20.01
N TYR A 466 2.17 -14.43 -20.59
CA TYR A 466 1.24 -13.55 -19.90
C TYR A 466 0.42 -14.26 -18.82
N ASN A 467 0.31 -15.59 -18.90
CA ASN A 467 -0.34 -16.37 -17.86
C ASN A 467 0.43 -16.33 -16.54
N PHE A 468 1.73 -16.01 -16.58
CA PHE A 468 2.63 -16.03 -15.43
C PHE A 468 3.31 -14.69 -15.16
N TRP A 469 3.89 -14.03 -16.16
CA TRP A 469 4.90 -12.98 -15.97
C TRP A 469 4.52 -11.56 -16.43
N TYR A 470 3.27 -11.33 -16.86
CA TYR A 470 2.73 -9.97 -17.05
C TYR A 470 2.29 -9.36 -15.71
N LEU A 471 2.95 -8.29 -15.27
CA LEU A 471 2.74 -7.70 -13.94
C LEU A 471 1.62 -6.66 -13.91
N ASP A 472 1.18 -6.16 -15.07
CA ASP A 472 0.12 -5.19 -15.29
C ASP A 472 -1.31 -5.78 -15.17
N CYS A 473 -1.48 -7.09 -15.33
CA CYS A 473 -2.79 -7.76 -15.31
C CYS A 473 -3.58 -7.67 -13.98
N GLY A 474 -4.91 -7.78 -14.10
CA GLY A 474 -5.88 -7.83 -12.99
C GLY A 474 -6.16 -6.49 -12.30
N ARG A 475 -5.94 -5.39 -13.01
CA ARG A 475 -6.19 -4.00 -12.60
C ARG A 475 -7.49 -3.43 -13.18
N GLY A 476 -8.09 -4.12 -14.14
CA GLY A 476 -9.32 -3.73 -14.83
C GLY A 476 -9.06 -2.98 -16.13
N GLN A 477 -10.11 -2.82 -16.94
CA GLN A 477 -10.02 -2.10 -18.22
C GLN A 477 -9.70 -0.62 -18.01
N TRP A 478 -8.77 -0.12 -18.82
CA TRP A 478 -8.46 1.31 -18.94
C TRP A 478 -9.22 1.99 -20.08
N LEU A 479 -9.80 1.19 -20.99
CA LEU A 479 -10.63 1.65 -22.09
C LEU A 479 -12.01 2.13 -21.61
N ASN A 480 -12.55 3.13 -22.30
CA ASN A 480 -13.91 3.62 -22.07
C ASN A 480 -14.90 2.87 -22.98
N PHE A 481 -16.06 2.51 -22.43
CA PHE A 481 -17.12 1.82 -23.17
C PHE A 481 -18.42 2.63 -23.14
N ASP A 482 -19.02 2.86 -24.30
CA ASP A 482 -20.37 3.40 -24.38
C ASP A 482 -21.40 2.39 -23.86
N ASN A 483 -22.52 2.90 -23.34
CA ASN A 483 -23.67 2.08 -22.97
C ASN A 483 -24.13 1.22 -24.15
N GLY A 484 -24.62 0.01 -23.87
CA GLY A 484 -25.12 -0.91 -24.89
C GLY A 484 -24.31 -2.20 -24.92
N GLU A 485 -24.01 -2.71 -26.12
CA GLU A 485 -23.38 -4.03 -26.27
C GLU A 485 -21.95 -4.04 -25.75
N ALA A 486 -21.12 -3.03 -26.11
CA ALA A 486 -19.75 -2.93 -25.61
C ALA A 486 -19.70 -2.93 -24.07
N PHE A 487 -20.49 -2.09 -23.40
CA PHE A 487 -20.59 -2.11 -21.93
C PHE A 487 -20.96 -3.50 -21.37
N LYS A 488 -21.94 -4.18 -21.97
CA LYS A 488 -22.39 -5.52 -21.52
C LYS A 488 -21.32 -6.59 -21.76
N THR A 489 -20.65 -6.54 -22.91
CA THR A 489 -19.60 -7.50 -23.28
C THR A 489 -18.42 -7.39 -22.32
N TYR A 490 -18.03 -6.18 -21.94
CA TYR A 490 -16.84 -5.96 -21.12
C TYR A 490 -17.11 -5.89 -19.62
N TYR A 491 -18.35 -5.70 -19.13
CA TYR A 491 -18.68 -5.75 -17.69
C TYR A 491 -18.30 -7.12 -17.07
N PRO A 492 -17.59 -7.18 -15.92
CA PRO A 492 -17.34 -6.12 -14.92
C PRO A 492 -16.05 -5.30 -15.15
N PHE A 493 -15.62 -5.17 -16.40
CA PHE A 493 -14.46 -4.39 -16.87
C PHE A 493 -13.13 -4.99 -16.42
N ASN A 494 -12.97 -6.30 -16.57
CA ASN A 494 -11.68 -6.95 -16.35
C ASN A 494 -10.75 -6.68 -17.54
N ASP A 495 -9.47 -6.44 -17.27
CA ASP A 495 -8.46 -6.43 -18.33
C ASP A 495 -8.33 -7.80 -19.02
N TRP A 496 -7.72 -7.79 -20.20
CA TRP A 496 -7.68 -8.96 -21.08
C TRP A 496 -6.85 -10.11 -20.51
N CYS A 497 -5.82 -9.82 -19.71
CA CYS A 497 -4.91 -10.81 -19.14
C CYS A 497 -5.15 -11.11 -17.65
N GLY A 498 -6.26 -10.63 -17.07
CA GLY A 498 -6.63 -10.89 -15.69
C GLY A 498 -6.77 -12.40 -15.39
N PRO A 499 -6.57 -12.83 -14.13
CA PRO A 499 -6.39 -12.04 -12.91
C PRO A 499 -4.93 -11.59 -12.68
N THR A 500 -4.70 -10.80 -11.62
CA THR A 500 -3.36 -10.39 -11.18
C THR A 500 -2.48 -11.60 -10.89
N LYS A 501 -1.26 -11.58 -11.44
CA LYS A 501 -0.28 -12.64 -11.24
C LYS A 501 0.31 -12.53 -9.85
N SER A 502 -0.10 -13.44 -8.96
CA SER A 502 0.46 -13.52 -7.61
C SER A 502 1.91 -14.01 -7.64
N TRP A 503 2.70 -13.70 -6.62
CA TRP A 503 4.08 -14.19 -6.52
C TRP A 503 4.15 -15.73 -6.58
N ARG A 504 3.14 -16.44 -6.06
CA ARG A 504 3.07 -17.91 -6.10
C ARG A 504 2.90 -18.45 -7.51
N LEU A 505 2.13 -17.74 -8.34
CA LEU A 505 1.92 -18.10 -9.74
C LEU A 505 3.19 -17.83 -10.54
N ILE A 506 3.80 -16.65 -10.37
CA ILE A 506 5.10 -16.29 -10.96
C ILE A 506 6.16 -17.33 -10.62
N TYR A 507 6.26 -17.71 -9.33
CA TYR A 507 7.22 -18.71 -8.86
C TYR A 507 6.95 -20.12 -9.39
N SER A 508 5.75 -20.41 -9.91
CA SER A 508 5.40 -21.76 -10.35
C SER A 508 5.85 -22.08 -11.77
N HIS A 509 6.19 -21.05 -12.55
CA HIS A 509 6.55 -21.19 -13.95
C HIS A 509 7.99 -21.66 -14.14
N ASP A 510 8.22 -22.47 -15.17
CA ASP A 510 9.54 -22.90 -15.61
C ASP A 510 9.58 -22.88 -17.15
N PRO A 511 10.31 -21.95 -17.78
CA PRO A 511 10.36 -21.79 -19.24
C PRO A 511 10.82 -23.04 -19.98
N ARG A 512 11.55 -23.95 -19.32
CA ARG A 512 12.09 -25.17 -19.91
C ARG A 512 11.20 -26.40 -19.70
N ALA A 513 10.04 -26.24 -19.06
CA ALA A 513 9.16 -27.37 -18.76
C ALA A 513 8.70 -28.12 -20.03
N GLY A 514 8.99 -29.41 -20.11
CA GLY A 514 8.54 -30.29 -21.19
C GLY A 514 9.32 -30.17 -22.51
N LEU A 515 10.48 -29.50 -22.49
CA LEU A 515 11.44 -29.40 -23.60
C LEU A 515 12.47 -30.54 -23.58
N SER A 516 13.03 -30.88 -24.75
CA SER A 516 14.24 -31.71 -24.82
C SER A 516 15.47 -30.95 -24.33
N GLU A 517 16.57 -31.65 -24.03
CA GLU A 517 17.79 -31.00 -23.56
C GLU A 517 18.38 -30.05 -24.61
N GLU A 518 18.26 -30.39 -25.90
CA GLU A 518 18.73 -29.57 -27.02
C GLU A 518 17.90 -28.30 -27.16
N ALA A 519 16.57 -28.41 -27.10
CA ALA A 519 15.68 -27.26 -27.24
C ALA A 519 15.73 -26.37 -25.99
N ALA A 520 15.90 -26.94 -24.80
CA ALA A 520 16.06 -26.19 -23.54
C ALA A 520 17.28 -25.26 -23.55
N LYS A 521 18.35 -25.59 -24.29
CA LYS A 521 19.55 -24.74 -24.47
C LYS A 521 19.28 -23.48 -25.29
N LEU A 522 18.22 -23.47 -26.09
CA LEU A 522 17.81 -22.32 -26.89
C LEU A 522 16.89 -21.35 -26.12
N VAL A 523 16.35 -21.77 -24.97
CA VAL A 523 15.63 -20.89 -24.04
C VAL A 523 16.64 -20.12 -23.19
N LEU A 524 16.85 -18.85 -23.54
CA LEU A 524 17.84 -17.97 -22.91
C LEU A 524 17.42 -17.55 -21.49
N GLY A 525 16.11 -17.56 -21.21
CA GLY A 525 15.52 -17.15 -19.94
C GLY A 525 14.21 -16.44 -20.17
N GLY A 526 13.97 -15.34 -19.45
CA GLY A 526 12.68 -14.66 -19.54
C GLY A 526 12.67 -13.26 -18.97
N GLU A 527 11.55 -12.57 -19.21
CA GLU A 527 11.30 -11.23 -18.71
C GLU A 527 9.92 -11.08 -18.08
N ALA A 528 9.84 -10.31 -17.00
CA ALA A 528 8.57 -9.88 -16.45
C ALA A 528 8.12 -8.61 -17.19
N ALA A 529 6.95 -8.65 -17.83
CA ALA A 529 6.42 -7.52 -18.58
C ALA A 529 5.69 -6.53 -17.66
N VAL A 530 5.98 -5.24 -17.82
CA VAL A 530 5.36 -4.14 -17.07
C VAL A 530 4.85 -3.11 -18.09
N TRP A 531 3.67 -3.37 -18.64
CA TRP A 531 2.93 -2.44 -19.48
C TRP A 531 2.26 -1.35 -18.64
N THR A 532 2.20 -0.11 -19.14
CA THR A 532 1.97 1.07 -18.30
C THR A 532 0.73 1.89 -18.64
N GLU A 533 -0.28 1.29 -19.26
CA GLU A 533 -1.59 1.92 -19.48
C GLU A 533 -2.28 2.27 -18.15
N THR A 534 -1.98 1.53 -17.08
CA THR A 534 -2.49 1.80 -15.73
C THR A 534 -1.42 1.88 -14.65
N ILE A 535 -0.14 1.90 -15.03
CA ILE A 535 1.00 1.98 -14.13
C ILE A 535 1.70 3.32 -14.32
N ASP A 536 1.97 4.01 -13.22
CA ASP A 536 2.70 5.28 -13.22
C ASP A 536 3.72 5.32 -12.07
N SER A 537 4.44 6.44 -11.96
CA SER A 537 5.42 6.67 -10.88
C SER A 537 4.87 6.46 -9.46
N VAL A 538 3.56 6.55 -9.24
CA VAL A 538 2.95 6.42 -7.92
C VAL A 538 2.84 4.96 -7.49
N ASN A 539 2.59 4.06 -8.44
CA ASN A 539 2.24 2.67 -8.15
C ASN A 539 3.23 1.62 -8.70
N LEU A 540 4.19 2.01 -9.56
CA LEU A 540 5.22 1.13 -10.14
C LEU A 540 5.82 0.14 -9.13
N ASP A 541 6.51 0.65 -8.11
CA ASP A 541 7.23 -0.19 -7.14
C ASP A 541 6.29 -1.17 -6.41
N THR A 542 5.09 -0.72 -6.05
CA THR A 542 4.13 -1.54 -5.28
C THR A 542 3.55 -2.69 -6.10
N ILE A 543 3.58 -2.55 -7.43
CA ILE A 543 3.09 -3.54 -8.40
C ILE A 543 4.22 -4.48 -8.76
N VAL A 544 5.38 -3.94 -9.17
CA VAL A 544 6.49 -4.72 -9.70
C VAL A 544 7.18 -5.52 -8.60
N TRP A 545 7.42 -4.92 -7.43
CA TRP A 545 8.17 -5.54 -6.36
C TRP A 545 7.27 -6.01 -5.21
N PRO A 546 7.51 -7.20 -4.63
CA PRO A 546 8.64 -8.10 -4.87
C PRO A 546 8.37 -9.15 -5.98
N ARG A 547 7.34 -8.99 -6.81
CA ARG A 547 6.91 -10.00 -7.80
C ARG A 547 7.96 -10.28 -8.86
N ALA A 548 8.61 -9.28 -9.43
CA ALA A 548 9.67 -9.48 -10.42
C ALA A 548 10.88 -10.21 -9.83
N ALA A 549 11.23 -9.94 -8.56
CA ALA A 549 12.28 -10.66 -7.85
C ALA A 549 12.00 -12.17 -7.72
N VAL A 550 10.72 -12.56 -7.75
CA VAL A 550 10.31 -13.95 -7.70
C VAL A 550 10.70 -14.71 -8.95
N MET A 551 10.46 -14.12 -10.12
CA MET A 551 10.98 -14.63 -11.38
C MET A 551 12.51 -14.65 -11.37
N GLY A 552 13.15 -13.62 -10.78
CA GLY A 552 14.60 -13.57 -10.61
C GLY A 552 15.17 -14.81 -9.92
N GLU A 553 14.52 -15.35 -8.88
CA GLU A 553 14.97 -16.60 -8.24
C GLU A 553 14.78 -17.83 -9.13
N VAL A 554 13.64 -17.92 -9.83
CA VAL A 554 13.37 -19.01 -10.79
C VAL A 554 14.46 -19.04 -11.86
N LEU A 555 14.81 -17.88 -12.41
CA LEU A 555 15.80 -17.77 -13.48
C LEU A 555 17.26 -17.83 -12.98
N TRP A 556 17.52 -17.49 -11.71
CA TRP A 556 18.86 -17.60 -11.12
C TRP A 556 19.18 -19.02 -10.68
N SER A 557 18.29 -19.62 -9.89
CA SER A 557 18.60 -20.85 -9.18
C SER A 557 17.84 -22.06 -9.73
N GLY A 558 16.88 -21.86 -10.62
CA GLY A 558 16.00 -22.89 -11.16
C GLY A 558 14.78 -23.15 -10.26
N ARG A 559 13.71 -23.68 -10.86
CA ARG A 559 12.47 -24.04 -10.16
C ARG A 559 12.60 -25.31 -9.31
N THR A 560 13.57 -26.16 -9.62
CA THR A 560 13.78 -27.46 -8.98
C THR A 560 14.86 -27.41 -7.89
N ASP A 561 14.71 -28.28 -6.89
CA ASP A 561 15.73 -28.54 -5.87
C ASP A 561 16.78 -29.55 -6.37
N ALA A 562 17.77 -29.86 -5.53
CA ALA A 562 18.82 -30.82 -5.86
C ALA A 562 18.32 -32.26 -6.11
N SER A 563 17.08 -32.57 -5.72
CA SER A 563 16.42 -33.86 -6.01
C SER A 563 15.62 -33.84 -7.32
N GLY A 564 15.57 -32.70 -8.02
CA GLY A 564 14.79 -32.51 -9.24
C GLY A 564 13.31 -32.23 -9.00
N GLN A 565 12.88 -32.03 -7.74
CA GLN A 565 11.50 -31.69 -7.42
C GLN A 565 11.29 -30.18 -7.40
N ASN A 566 10.09 -29.72 -7.73
CA ASN A 566 9.74 -28.31 -7.61
C ASN A 566 9.91 -27.83 -6.16
N ARG A 567 10.73 -26.80 -5.95
CA ARG A 567 10.90 -26.14 -4.65
C ARG A 567 9.56 -25.72 -4.04
N SER A 568 9.48 -25.88 -2.74
CA SER A 568 8.26 -25.55 -2.00
C SER A 568 8.09 -24.04 -1.87
N GLN A 569 6.88 -23.54 -2.11
CA GLN A 569 6.53 -22.15 -1.78
C GLN A 569 6.60 -21.88 -0.27
N TYR A 570 6.55 -22.92 0.58
CA TYR A 570 6.77 -22.80 2.02
C TYR A 570 8.22 -22.43 2.35
N ASP A 571 9.19 -22.89 1.55
CA ASP A 571 10.61 -22.53 1.71
C ASP A 571 10.90 -21.13 1.15
N ALA A 572 10.27 -20.76 0.03
CA ALA A 572 10.49 -19.47 -0.59
C ALA A 572 9.86 -18.31 0.22
N ALA A 573 8.70 -18.51 0.85
CA ALA A 573 7.95 -17.42 1.49
C ALA A 573 8.74 -16.66 2.58
N PRO A 574 9.46 -17.30 3.52
CA PRO A 574 10.28 -16.59 4.51
C PRO A 574 11.39 -15.76 3.88
N ARG A 575 12.11 -16.32 2.89
CA ARG A 575 13.22 -15.64 2.19
C ARG A 575 12.71 -14.44 1.37
N LEU A 576 11.55 -14.60 0.72
CA LEU A 576 10.91 -13.51 -0.03
C LEU A 576 10.41 -12.39 0.90
N ALA A 577 9.90 -12.74 2.08
CA ALA A 577 9.50 -11.75 3.09
C ALA A 577 10.70 -10.92 3.55
N GLU A 578 11.86 -11.57 3.76
CA GLU A 578 13.10 -10.88 4.07
C GLU A 578 13.54 -9.94 2.95
N LEU A 579 13.65 -10.43 1.71
CA LEU A 579 14.04 -9.61 0.57
C LEU A 579 13.16 -8.38 0.46
N ARG A 580 11.84 -8.54 0.62
CA ARG A 580 10.89 -7.44 0.57
C ARG A 580 11.18 -6.39 1.64
N GLU A 581 11.48 -6.79 2.87
CA GLU A 581 11.84 -5.82 3.92
C GLU A 581 13.19 -5.16 3.64
N ARG A 582 14.16 -5.87 3.03
CA ARG A 582 15.42 -5.29 2.57
C ARG A 582 15.21 -4.24 1.47
N MET A 583 14.34 -4.52 0.49
CA MET A 583 13.93 -3.57 -0.56
C MET A 583 13.34 -2.30 0.06
N VAL A 584 12.41 -2.45 1.01
CA VAL A 584 11.79 -1.31 1.70
C VAL A 584 12.81 -0.49 2.49
N ALA A 585 13.77 -1.15 3.15
CA ALA A 585 14.78 -0.47 3.93
C ALA A 585 15.79 0.30 3.05
N ARG A 586 15.99 -0.15 1.79
CA ARG A 586 16.81 0.52 0.76
C ARG A 586 16.03 1.54 -0.09
N GLY A 587 14.79 1.86 0.26
CA GLY A 587 14.01 2.95 -0.36
C GLY A 587 13.04 2.56 -1.48
N ASP A 588 12.91 1.27 -1.83
CA ASP A 588 11.88 0.77 -2.74
C ASP A 588 10.52 0.64 -2.03
N ARG A 589 9.40 0.83 -2.74
CA ARG A 589 8.05 0.74 -2.14
C ARG A 589 7.37 -0.62 -2.36
N ALA A 590 8.13 -1.71 -2.38
CA ALA A 590 7.65 -3.08 -2.59
C ALA A 590 6.32 -3.39 -1.88
N GLY A 591 5.34 -3.89 -2.64
CA GLY A 591 4.01 -4.24 -2.19
C GLY A 591 3.99 -5.31 -1.09
N MET A 592 2.89 -5.37 -0.34
CA MET A 592 2.70 -6.38 0.72
C MET A 592 1.95 -7.59 0.16
N GLY A 593 2.68 -8.70 -0.07
CA GLY A 593 2.12 -9.97 -0.57
C GLY A 593 2.22 -11.16 0.41
N LEU A 594 2.74 -10.94 1.62
CA LEU A 594 3.01 -11.97 2.64
C LEU A 594 2.58 -11.47 4.03
N CYS A 595 1.93 -12.34 4.82
CA CYS A 595 1.62 -12.06 6.24
C CYS A 595 2.85 -12.33 7.11
N SER A 596 3.35 -11.33 7.84
CA SER A 596 4.46 -11.48 8.79
C SER A 596 4.00 -12.04 10.15
N GLY A 597 4.75 -12.99 10.71
CA GLY A 597 4.69 -13.37 12.13
C GLY A 597 4.45 -14.86 12.37
N ASP A 598 3.22 -15.34 12.16
CA ASP A 598 2.82 -16.66 12.68
C ASP A 598 2.85 -17.78 11.62
N GLN A 599 2.51 -17.50 10.35
CA GLN A 599 2.63 -18.50 9.25
C GLN A 599 4.08 -18.81 8.84
N VAL A 600 4.99 -17.86 9.01
CA VAL A 600 6.43 -18.00 8.72
C VAL A 600 7.15 -18.79 9.83
N ALA A 601 6.65 -18.73 11.07
CA ALA A 601 7.12 -19.57 12.17
C ALA A 601 6.51 -20.98 12.13
N GLU A 602 5.22 -21.11 11.79
CA GLU A 602 4.53 -22.40 11.68
C GLU A 602 5.04 -23.29 10.53
N SER A 603 5.65 -22.71 9.49
CA SER A 603 6.23 -23.49 8.37
C SER A 603 7.47 -24.29 8.77
N GLY A 604 8.05 -24.05 9.95
CA GLY A 604 9.06 -24.91 10.58
C GLY A 604 8.48 -26.10 11.37
N ILE A 605 7.16 -26.18 11.57
CA ILE A 605 6.49 -27.17 12.46
C ILE A 605 5.34 -27.88 11.72
N LEU A 606 5.58 -28.33 10.50
CA LEU A 606 4.64 -29.21 9.80
C LEU A 606 5.34 -30.42 9.16
N ILE A 607 6.12 -31.13 9.97
CA ILE A 607 6.49 -32.52 9.70
C ILE A 607 5.89 -33.38 10.83
N VAL A 608 4.96 -34.27 10.42
CA VAL A 608 4.27 -35.31 11.19
C VAL A 608 3.04 -34.91 12.03
N LYS A 609 1.87 -34.91 11.37
CA LYS A 609 0.64 -35.51 11.95
C LYS A 609 -0.07 -36.34 10.90
N PHE A 610 0.42 -37.56 10.69
CA PHE A 610 -0.42 -38.66 10.22
C PHE A 610 -1.26 -39.13 11.41
N ILE A 611 -2.59 -39.00 11.34
CA ILE A 611 -3.51 -39.82 12.12
C ILE A 611 -4.52 -40.44 11.14
N PRO A 612 -4.66 -41.78 11.10
CA PRO A 612 -5.58 -42.45 10.20
C PRO A 612 -7.04 -42.22 10.61
N ALA A 613 -7.93 -42.36 9.62
CA ALA A 613 -9.37 -42.37 9.79
C ALA A 613 -9.86 -43.47 10.74
N GLY A 614 -10.93 -43.16 11.49
CA GLY A 614 -11.95 -44.15 11.88
C GLY A 614 -12.31 -44.23 13.36
N VAL A 615 -13.60 -43.94 13.62
CA VAL A 615 -14.53 -44.56 14.58
C VAL A 615 -15.17 -43.56 15.56
N ARG A 616 -16.48 -43.34 15.35
CA ARG A 616 -17.45 -42.71 16.25
C ARG A 616 -17.68 -43.59 17.48
N THR A 617 -17.92 -42.98 18.64
CA THR A 617 -19.03 -43.34 19.55
C THR A 617 -19.42 -42.16 20.43
N GLU A 618 -20.66 -42.25 20.93
CA GLU A 618 -21.53 -41.22 21.49
C GLU A 618 -21.30 -40.93 22.99
N ASN A 619 -21.98 -39.88 23.46
CA ASN A 619 -22.45 -39.60 24.83
C ASN A 619 -21.59 -38.70 25.73
N GLY A 620 -22.10 -37.46 25.93
CA GLY A 620 -22.85 -37.14 27.16
C GLY A 620 -22.08 -36.68 28.41
N PHE A 621 -22.33 -35.39 28.74
CA PHE A 621 -22.41 -34.80 30.09
C PHE A 621 -21.16 -34.42 30.90
N ALA A 622 -21.39 -33.34 31.65
CA ALA A 622 -20.48 -32.45 32.36
C ALA A 622 -19.94 -33.01 33.70
N LEU A 623 -18.83 -32.45 34.20
CA LEU A 623 -18.71 -31.79 35.52
C LEU A 623 -17.26 -31.36 35.85
N ARG A 624 -17.17 -30.38 36.75
CA ARG A 624 -16.05 -29.53 37.18
C ARG A 624 -14.76 -30.26 37.64
N PRO A 625 -13.56 -29.64 37.53
CA PRO A 625 -12.35 -30.17 38.14
C PRO A 625 -12.22 -29.74 39.62
N ARG A 626 -12.01 -30.72 40.50
CA ARG A 626 -11.38 -30.58 41.82
C ARG A 626 -9.89 -30.83 41.63
N VAL A 627 -9.06 -29.84 41.90
CA VAL A 627 -7.59 -29.98 41.94
C VAL A 627 -7.20 -30.50 43.32
N LEU A 628 -6.58 -31.67 43.34
CA LEU A 628 -5.84 -32.25 44.47
C LEU A 628 -4.35 -32.03 44.20
N PHE A 629 -3.66 -31.38 45.13
CA PHE A 629 -2.21 -31.25 45.15
C PHE A 629 -1.54 -32.60 45.42
N SER A 630 -0.43 -32.86 44.71
CA SER A 630 0.64 -33.73 45.19
C SER A 630 1.97 -33.20 44.62
N PHE A 631 2.84 -32.74 45.51
CA PHE A 631 4.21 -32.33 45.23
C PHE A 631 5.14 -33.54 45.21
N LYS A 632 6.15 -33.53 44.34
CA LYS A 632 7.52 -33.93 44.72
C LYS A 632 8.63 -33.50 43.75
N ASN A 633 9.76 -33.19 44.37
CA ASN A 633 11.13 -32.92 43.90
C ASN A 633 11.42 -31.47 43.49
N GLU A 634 12.01 -30.65 44.37
CA GLU A 634 13.39 -30.66 44.94
C GLU A 634 14.49 -30.42 43.89
N ASN A 635 14.81 -29.14 43.69
CA ASN A 635 16.17 -28.59 43.87
C ASN A 635 16.16 -27.10 43.53
N LEU A 636 16.17 -26.23 44.55
CA LEU A 636 16.62 -24.85 44.44
C LEU A 636 17.05 -24.33 45.82
N TYR A 637 18.36 -24.43 46.07
CA TYR A 637 19.05 -23.63 47.07
C TYR A 637 18.89 -22.15 46.69
N GLY A 638 17.97 -21.47 47.36
CA GLY A 638 17.64 -20.06 47.12
C GLY A 638 16.37 -19.55 47.83
N MET A 639 15.59 -20.41 48.49
CA MET A 639 14.30 -20.04 49.10
C MET A 639 14.32 -19.77 50.61
N GLY A 640 15.44 -20.00 51.32
CA GLY A 640 15.49 -19.86 52.78
C GLY A 640 15.33 -18.43 53.32
N VAL A 641 15.66 -17.39 52.53
CA VAL A 641 15.50 -15.98 52.96
C VAL A 641 14.08 -15.48 52.74
N VAL A 642 13.42 -15.95 51.68
CA VAL A 642 12.06 -15.52 51.31
C VAL A 642 11.02 -16.18 52.22
N GLU A 643 11.20 -17.45 52.56
CA GLU A 643 10.31 -18.17 53.49
C GLU A 643 10.44 -17.65 54.93
N ALA A 644 11.66 -17.35 55.40
CA ALA A 644 11.88 -16.74 56.71
C ALA A 644 11.35 -15.29 56.84
N LEU A 645 11.34 -14.52 55.74
CA LEU A 645 10.70 -13.19 55.68
C LEU A 645 9.17 -13.31 55.67
N LEU A 646 8.60 -14.27 54.94
CA LEU A 646 7.15 -14.44 54.84
C LEU A 646 6.50 -14.94 56.15
N GLU A 647 7.23 -15.67 57.00
CA GLU A 647 6.75 -16.10 58.32
C GLU A 647 6.78 -14.98 59.40
N GLN A 648 7.56 -13.90 59.19
CA GLN A 648 7.71 -12.80 60.16
C GLN A 648 7.02 -11.49 59.76
N ILE A 649 6.54 -11.37 58.52
CA ILE A 649 5.92 -10.14 58.01
C ILE A 649 4.39 -10.20 58.22
N SER A 650 3.87 -9.34 59.10
CA SER A 650 2.42 -9.19 59.27
C SER A 650 1.74 -8.70 57.98
N VAL A 651 0.45 -8.98 57.80
CA VAL A 651 -0.35 -8.46 56.67
C VAL A 651 -0.24 -6.92 56.53
N LYS A 652 -0.14 -6.21 57.66
CA LYS A 652 0.11 -4.75 57.69
C LYS A 652 1.48 -4.40 57.10
N THR A 653 2.52 -5.13 57.48
CA THR A 653 3.89 -4.93 57.01
C THR A 653 4.00 -5.23 55.52
N THR A 654 3.37 -6.32 55.02
CA THR A 654 3.28 -6.62 53.59
C THR A 654 2.59 -5.51 52.81
N PHE A 655 1.47 -4.99 53.34
CA PHE A 655 0.75 -3.89 52.71
C PHE A 655 1.58 -2.61 52.63
N ILE A 656 2.33 -2.28 53.70
CA ILE A 656 3.25 -1.13 53.71
C ILE A 656 4.39 -1.33 52.71
N ILE A 657 5.01 -2.52 52.65
CA ILE A 657 6.07 -2.84 51.68
C ILE A 657 5.55 -2.71 50.25
N LEU A 658 4.36 -3.24 49.95
CA LEU A 658 3.74 -3.13 48.63
C LEU A 658 3.41 -1.68 48.28
N LEU A 659 2.94 -0.87 49.23
CA LEU A 659 2.69 0.57 49.03
C LEU A 659 3.98 1.33 48.75
N VAL A 660 5.06 1.06 49.50
CA VAL A 660 6.37 1.69 49.29
C VAL A 660 6.96 1.26 47.95
N ALA A 661 6.93 -0.04 47.63
CA ALA A 661 7.39 -0.57 46.34
C ALA A 661 6.60 0.05 45.17
N TYR A 662 5.28 0.18 45.29
CA TYR A 662 4.44 0.86 44.31
C TYR A 662 4.77 2.35 44.19
N GLY A 663 5.06 3.03 45.31
CA GLY A 663 5.51 4.42 45.33
C GLY A 663 6.84 4.61 44.61
N VAL A 664 7.84 3.77 44.91
CA VAL A 664 9.14 3.77 44.25
C VAL A 664 9.01 3.46 42.75
N TYR A 665 8.26 2.42 42.39
CA TYR A 665 7.96 2.08 41.00
C TYR A 665 7.32 3.25 40.26
N SER A 666 6.33 3.91 40.87
CA SER A 666 5.66 5.07 40.29
C SER A 666 6.64 6.24 40.07
N ILE A 667 7.53 6.52 41.02
CA ILE A 667 8.55 7.58 40.89
C ILE A 667 9.53 7.23 39.77
N ILE A 668 10.02 5.99 39.69
CA ILE A 668 10.93 5.54 38.64
C ILE A 668 10.27 5.69 37.26
N CYS A 669 9.03 5.22 37.09
CA CYS A 669 8.28 5.39 35.85
C CYS A 669 8.11 6.87 35.48
N ARG A 670 7.92 7.77 36.45
CA ARG A 670 7.83 9.21 36.19
C ARG A 670 9.14 9.85 35.77
N ILE A 671 10.25 9.42 36.35
CA ILE A 671 11.58 9.88 35.95
C ILE A 671 11.90 9.40 34.53
N ASP A 672 11.59 8.14 34.22
CA ASP A 672 11.78 7.58 32.86
C ASP A 672 10.93 8.33 31.83
N GLU A 673 9.63 8.51 32.11
CA GLU A 673 8.71 9.26 31.25
C GLU A 673 9.23 10.69 31.00
N HIS A 674 9.69 11.38 32.05
CA HIS A 674 10.25 12.73 31.94
C HIS A 674 11.51 12.77 31.07
N ARG A 675 12.43 11.81 31.25
CA ARG A 675 13.65 11.71 30.46
C ARG A 675 13.35 11.47 28.98
N ARG A 676 12.40 10.58 28.67
CA ARG A 676 11.98 10.29 27.30
C ARG A 676 11.35 11.49 26.63
N ILE A 677 10.48 12.23 27.34
CA ILE A 677 9.88 13.47 26.82
C ILE A 677 10.98 14.50 26.54
N LYS A 678 11.88 14.75 27.49
CA LYS A 678 12.99 15.71 27.33
C LYS A 678 13.93 15.36 26.19
N ARG A 679 14.10 14.08 25.87
CA ARG A 679 14.90 13.62 24.72
C ARG A 679 14.26 13.99 23.39
N LEU A 680 12.94 13.93 23.30
CA LEU A 680 12.18 14.19 22.07
C LEU A 680 11.82 15.68 21.88
N GLY A 681 11.85 16.47 22.96
CA GLY A 681 11.51 17.89 22.90
C GLY A 681 11.09 18.46 24.26
N ARG A 682 10.23 19.47 24.22
CA ARG A 682 9.74 20.16 25.43
C ARG A 682 8.27 19.86 25.67
N TYR A 683 7.88 19.87 26.94
CA TYR A 683 6.47 19.84 27.31
C TYR A 683 5.73 21.04 26.72
N GLY A 684 4.45 20.84 26.45
CA GLY A 684 3.49 21.86 26.11
C GLY A 684 2.74 22.41 27.32
N PRO A 685 1.84 23.39 27.10
CA PRO A 685 0.97 23.94 28.12
C PRO A 685 0.12 22.85 28.81
N GLN A 686 0.17 22.77 30.14
CA GLN A 686 -0.49 21.71 30.90
C GLN A 686 -1.69 22.25 31.70
N LEU A 687 -2.82 21.53 31.62
CA LEU A 687 -3.97 21.77 32.49
C LEU A 687 -3.62 21.44 33.94
N LYS A 688 -3.86 22.44 34.80
CA LYS A 688 -3.71 22.31 36.25
C LYS A 688 -4.87 21.49 36.81
N SER A 689 -4.54 20.63 37.77
CA SER A 689 -5.48 19.87 38.57
C SER A 689 -5.10 20.01 40.04
N TYR A 690 -6.11 20.04 40.90
CA TYR A 690 -5.94 20.18 42.35
C TYR A 690 -6.33 18.90 43.12
N ALA A 691 -6.88 17.89 42.44
CA ALA A 691 -7.25 16.62 43.05
C ALA A 691 -6.24 15.51 42.69
N PRO A 692 -6.01 14.52 43.58
CA PRO A 692 -5.18 13.35 43.27
C PRO A 692 -5.60 12.67 41.96
N TRP A 693 -4.60 12.31 41.14
CA TRP A 693 -4.78 11.71 39.81
C TRP A 693 -5.67 12.49 38.83
N SER A 694 -5.86 13.78 39.09
CA SER A 694 -6.73 14.68 38.34
C SER A 694 -8.18 14.26 38.25
N LEU A 695 -8.71 13.70 39.35
CA LEU A 695 -10.10 13.33 39.46
C LEU A 695 -11.06 14.51 39.26
N ASP A 696 -10.66 15.72 39.64
CA ASP A 696 -11.40 16.96 39.37
C ASP A 696 -11.59 17.22 37.86
N LEU A 697 -10.55 17.03 37.05
CA LEU A 697 -10.63 17.15 35.59
C LEU A 697 -11.51 16.05 34.99
N VAL A 698 -11.36 14.80 35.45
CA VAL A 698 -12.21 13.67 35.00
C VAL A 698 -13.68 13.94 35.31
N VAL A 699 -14.01 14.33 36.54
CA VAL A 699 -15.37 14.68 36.96
C VAL A 699 -15.90 15.86 36.13
N ARG A 700 -15.08 16.88 35.87
CA ARG A 700 -15.45 18.01 35.01
C ARG A 700 -15.81 17.56 33.60
N PHE A 701 -14.99 16.71 32.97
CA PHE A 701 -15.25 16.20 31.62
C PHE A 701 -16.47 15.29 31.55
N VAL A 702 -16.65 14.40 32.52
CA VAL A 702 -17.84 13.54 32.61
C VAL A 702 -19.10 14.38 32.82
N ARG A 703 -19.06 15.36 33.74
CA ARG A 703 -20.21 16.26 34.00
C ARG A 703 -20.54 17.14 32.80
N SER A 704 -19.53 17.68 32.12
CA SER A 704 -19.72 18.46 30.89
C SER A 704 -20.41 17.62 29.82
N THR A 705 -19.99 16.36 29.66
CA THR A 705 -20.64 15.43 28.72
C THR A 705 -22.07 15.12 29.10
N ALA A 706 -22.32 14.78 30.37
CA ALA A 706 -23.66 14.48 30.85
C ALA A 706 -24.63 15.68 30.71
N LYS A 707 -24.09 16.91 30.67
CA LYS A 707 -24.84 18.14 30.43
C LYS A 707 -24.77 18.63 28.98
N HIS A 708 -24.20 17.84 28.06
CA HIS A 708 -24.01 18.19 26.65
C HIS A 708 -23.29 19.54 26.41
N ASN A 709 -22.38 19.90 27.32
CA ASN A 709 -21.61 21.15 27.27
C ASN A 709 -20.16 20.92 26.81
N ASN A 710 -19.97 20.00 25.85
CA ASN A 710 -18.64 19.56 25.42
C ASN A 710 -17.89 20.65 24.65
N LEU A 711 -18.57 21.41 23.79
CA LEU A 711 -17.95 22.48 23.00
C LEU A 711 -17.30 23.53 23.90
N ALA A 712 -18.05 24.12 24.84
CA ALA A 712 -17.50 25.10 25.77
C ALA A 712 -16.43 24.48 26.69
N SER A 713 -16.59 23.23 27.11
CA SER A 713 -15.59 22.54 27.93
C SER A 713 -14.26 22.35 27.20
N TRP A 714 -14.27 22.03 25.90
CA TRP A 714 -13.05 21.96 25.11
C TRP A 714 -12.49 23.36 24.80
N ARG A 715 -13.32 24.26 24.24
CA ARG A 715 -12.89 25.61 23.84
C ARG A 715 -12.41 26.43 25.04
N ASP A 716 -13.24 26.57 26.07
CA ASP A 716 -13.01 27.48 27.19
C ASP A 716 -12.41 26.78 28.41
N GLY A 717 -12.56 25.45 28.50
CA GLY A 717 -12.06 24.67 29.62
C GLY A 717 -10.69 24.03 29.41
N ILE A 718 -10.35 23.65 28.17
CA ILE A 718 -9.06 23.04 27.81
C ILE A 718 -8.14 24.08 27.17
N PHE A 719 -8.57 24.73 26.09
CA PHE A 719 -7.71 25.61 25.30
C PHE A 719 -7.65 27.04 25.85
N GLY A 720 -8.80 27.61 26.22
CA GLY A 720 -8.94 28.99 26.72
C GLY A 720 -7.99 29.35 27.87
N PRO A 721 -7.89 28.56 28.96
CA PRO A 721 -7.05 28.92 30.11
C PRO A 721 -5.54 28.91 29.80
N LEU A 722 -5.15 28.24 28.71
CA LEU A 722 -3.77 28.08 28.29
C LEU A 722 -3.41 29.01 27.12
N ASN A 723 -4.40 29.70 26.55
CA ASN A 723 -4.27 30.47 25.30
C ASN A 723 -3.53 29.68 24.19
N SER A 724 -3.87 28.39 24.07
CA SER A 724 -3.20 27.47 23.13
C SER A 724 -4.21 26.48 22.57
N TRP A 725 -4.09 26.19 21.27
CA TRP A 725 -4.88 25.15 20.59
C TRP A 725 -4.31 23.75 20.75
N THR A 726 -3.26 23.58 21.56
CA THR A 726 -2.72 22.28 21.97
C THR A 726 -2.40 22.30 23.47
N ALA A 727 -2.90 21.31 24.19
CA ALA A 727 -2.83 21.24 25.65
C ALA A 727 -2.52 19.82 26.12
N GLU A 728 -1.84 19.71 27.25
CA GLU A 728 -1.59 18.46 27.94
C GLU A 728 -2.45 18.35 29.20
N ALA A 729 -2.93 17.16 29.51
CA ALA A 729 -3.49 16.86 30.82
C ALA A 729 -3.02 15.48 31.27
N ARG A 730 -3.08 15.22 32.58
CA ARG A 730 -2.87 13.87 33.09
C ARG A 730 -4.14 13.37 33.75
N LEU A 731 -4.81 12.42 33.13
CA LEU A 731 -6.09 11.87 33.60
C LEU A 731 -5.86 10.46 34.14
N LEU A 732 -6.12 10.25 35.44
CA LEU A 732 -5.92 8.94 36.09
C LEU A 732 -4.49 8.38 35.89
N GLY A 733 -3.51 9.27 35.95
CA GLY A 733 -2.09 8.93 35.74
C GLY A 733 -1.64 8.80 34.28
N VAL A 734 -2.55 8.85 33.30
CA VAL A 734 -2.24 8.79 31.86
C VAL A 734 -2.06 10.19 31.30
N ARG A 735 -0.93 10.46 30.63
CA ARG A 735 -0.70 11.71 29.90
C ARG A 735 -1.55 11.70 28.62
N THR A 736 -2.42 12.69 28.48
CA THR A 736 -3.33 12.87 27.34
C THR A 736 -3.08 14.22 26.71
N ILE A 737 -3.00 14.25 25.39
CA ILE A 737 -2.80 15.47 24.61
C ILE A 737 -4.14 15.83 23.96
N PHE A 738 -4.50 17.11 24.00
CA PHE A 738 -5.67 17.67 23.35
C PHE A 738 -5.21 18.66 22.29
N THR A 739 -5.76 18.62 21.08
CA THR A 739 -5.41 19.60 20.03
C THR A 739 -6.58 19.97 19.12
N ALA A 740 -6.60 21.22 18.69
CA ALA A 740 -7.45 21.74 17.62
C ALA A 740 -6.59 22.51 16.59
N ASP A 741 -5.29 22.20 16.52
CA ASP A 741 -4.34 22.81 15.58
C ASP A 741 -4.28 22.04 14.24
N PRO A 742 -4.61 22.67 13.09
CA PRO A 742 -4.60 22.00 11.79
C PRO A 742 -3.29 21.30 11.43
N ALA A 743 -2.12 21.84 11.85
CA ALA A 743 -0.83 21.22 11.59
C ALA A 743 -0.69 19.88 12.34
N ASN A 744 -1.18 19.83 13.59
CA ASN A 744 -1.19 18.60 14.37
C ASN A 744 -2.19 17.59 13.82
N LEU A 745 -3.37 18.04 13.38
CA LEU A 745 -4.34 17.15 12.75
C LEU A 745 -3.81 16.60 11.42
N LYS A 746 -3.13 17.41 10.60
CA LYS A 746 -2.44 16.96 9.39
C LYS A 746 -1.38 15.89 9.69
N ALA A 747 -0.59 16.10 10.74
CA ALA A 747 0.38 15.11 11.23
C ALA A 747 -0.28 13.78 11.58
N ILE A 748 -1.27 13.81 12.48
CA ILE A 748 -1.96 12.62 12.98
C ILE A 748 -2.65 11.84 11.85
N LEU A 749 -3.22 12.56 10.87
CA LEU A 749 -4.11 11.97 9.87
C LEU A 749 -3.42 11.63 8.56
N ALA A 750 -2.34 12.32 8.20
CA ALA A 750 -1.70 12.20 6.90
C ALA A 750 -0.17 12.06 7.01
N THR A 751 0.55 13.11 7.43
CA THR A 751 2.01 13.16 7.26
C THR A 751 2.79 12.27 8.22
N GLN A 752 2.22 11.94 9.37
CA GLN A 752 2.76 10.98 10.35
C GLN A 752 1.76 9.83 10.59
N PHE A 753 0.99 9.44 9.58
CA PHE A 753 -0.11 8.47 9.73
C PHE A 753 0.32 7.14 10.37
N VAL A 754 1.51 6.63 10.06
CA VAL A 754 2.02 5.36 10.62
C VAL A 754 2.40 5.46 12.11
N ASP A 755 2.56 6.67 12.64
CA ASP A 755 2.91 6.91 14.04
C ASP A 755 1.68 6.98 14.94
N TYR A 756 0.48 7.22 14.37
CA TYR A 756 -0.75 7.45 15.10
C TYR A 756 -1.87 6.50 14.66
N GLY A 757 -2.33 5.67 15.58
CA GLY A 757 -3.37 4.66 15.34
C GLY A 757 -4.50 4.72 16.36
N LYS A 758 -5.31 3.66 16.43
CA LYS A 758 -6.23 3.41 17.54
C LYS A 758 -5.48 2.87 18.76
N GLY A 759 -4.49 2.02 18.56
CA GLY A 759 -3.70 1.38 19.60
C GLY A 759 -4.48 0.32 20.39
N GLN A 760 -3.74 -0.57 21.04
CA GLN A 760 -4.34 -1.67 21.80
C GLN A 760 -5.27 -1.22 22.96
N PRO A 761 -4.98 -0.12 23.68
CA PRO A 761 -5.89 0.37 24.72
C PRO A 761 -7.27 0.76 24.19
N PHE A 762 -7.35 1.42 23.02
CA PHE A 762 -8.62 1.78 22.40
C PHE A 762 -9.35 0.54 21.89
N HIS A 763 -8.61 -0.37 21.23
CA HIS A 763 -9.16 -1.64 20.75
C HIS A 763 -9.83 -2.42 21.88
N ALA A 764 -9.12 -2.65 22.99
CA ALA A 764 -9.64 -3.40 24.14
C ALA A 764 -10.87 -2.74 24.80
N GLU A 765 -11.01 -1.41 24.70
CA GLU A 765 -12.16 -0.69 25.24
C GLU A 765 -13.41 -0.80 24.35
N TRP A 766 -13.21 -0.89 23.03
CA TRP A 766 -14.28 -0.86 22.03
C TRP A 766 -14.62 -2.23 21.44
N LYS A 767 -13.80 -3.25 21.68
CA LYS A 767 -13.94 -4.60 21.10
C LYS A 767 -15.29 -5.24 21.41
N ASP A 768 -15.85 -5.08 22.60
CA ASP A 768 -17.15 -5.69 22.95
C ASP A 768 -18.28 -5.19 22.02
N PHE A 769 -18.28 -3.89 21.71
CA PHE A 769 -19.31 -3.30 20.85
C PHE A 769 -18.97 -3.46 19.37
N LEU A 770 -17.78 -2.99 18.95
CA LEU A 770 -17.39 -2.85 17.54
C LEU A 770 -16.49 -3.97 17.01
N GLY A 771 -16.05 -4.89 17.87
CA GLY A 771 -15.17 -6.01 17.53
C GLY A 771 -13.89 -5.61 16.83
N ASP A 772 -13.42 -6.45 15.90
CA ASP A 772 -12.22 -6.23 15.09
C ASP A 772 -12.57 -5.51 13.76
N SER A 773 -13.33 -4.42 13.86
CA SER A 773 -13.82 -3.65 12.72
C SER A 773 -12.86 -2.57 12.21
N ILE A 774 -13.25 -1.92 11.11
CA ILE A 774 -12.55 -0.77 10.52
C ILE A 774 -12.34 0.41 11.51
N PHE A 775 -13.07 0.48 12.62
CA PHE A 775 -12.97 1.56 13.61
C PHE A 775 -12.07 1.28 14.81
N THR A 776 -11.72 0.03 15.08
CA THR A 776 -10.99 -0.39 16.28
C THR A 776 -9.62 -0.97 15.99
N THR A 777 -9.36 -1.37 14.74
CA THR A 777 -8.10 -2.00 14.31
C THR A 777 -7.11 -1.00 13.71
N ASP A 778 -5.84 -1.40 13.62
CA ASP A 778 -4.72 -0.66 13.00
C ASP A 778 -3.95 -1.54 12.00
N GLY A 779 -3.06 -0.89 11.23
CA GLY A 779 -2.11 -1.57 10.35
C GLY A 779 -2.80 -2.54 9.37
N PRO A 780 -2.27 -3.76 9.18
CA PRO A 780 -2.82 -4.73 8.23
C PRO A 780 -4.31 -5.07 8.46
N SER A 781 -4.76 -5.22 9.70
CA SER A 781 -6.16 -5.55 10.01
C SER A 781 -7.13 -4.45 9.59
N TRP A 782 -6.73 -3.19 9.80
CA TRP A 782 -7.50 -2.04 9.32
C TRP A 782 -7.50 -1.96 7.79
N HIS A 783 -6.34 -2.18 7.15
CA HIS A 783 -6.23 -2.21 5.69
C HIS A 783 -7.12 -3.30 5.07
N ALA A 784 -7.13 -4.51 5.64
CA ALA A 784 -7.98 -5.62 5.19
C ALA A 784 -9.48 -5.27 5.33
N SER A 785 -9.89 -4.73 6.48
CA SER A 785 -11.27 -4.26 6.68
C SER A 785 -11.64 -3.16 5.68
N ARG A 786 -10.73 -2.22 5.39
CA ARG A 786 -10.98 -1.15 4.42
C ARG A 786 -11.08 -1.67 2.98
N GLN A 787 -10.22 -2.59 2.57
CA GLN A 787 -10.27 -3.22 1.24
C GLN A 787 -11.56 -4.03 1.05
N LEU A 788 -12.02 -4.70 2.10
CA LEU A 788 -13.28 -5.45 2.09
C LEU A 788 -14.50 -4.54 1.92
N ILE A 789 -14.51 -3.37 2.59
CA ILE A 789 -15.66 -2.46 2.63
C ILE A 789 -15.69 -1.52 1.41
N ARG A 790 -14.54 -1.07 0.90
CA ARG A 790 -14.43 -0.04 -0.16
C ARG A 790 -15.26 -0.33 -1.41
N PRO A 791 -15.28 -1.55 -1.98
CA PRO A 791 -16.00 -1.82 -3.23
C PRO A 791 -17.52 -1.69 -3.10
N GLN A 792 -18.05 -1.60 -1.87
CA GLN A 792 -19.50 -1.51 -1.65
C GLN A 792 -20.04 -0.09 -1.68
N PHE A 793 -19.17 0.92 -1.65
CA PHE A 793 -19.52 2.35 -1.67
C PHE A 793 -19.25 2.99 -3.05
N THR A 794 -19.47 2.25 -4.14
CA THR A 794 -19.38 2.78 -5.52
C THR A 794 -20.53 3.74 -5.84
N ARG A 795 -20.32 4.62 -6.84
CA ARG A 795 -21.17 5.78 -7.13
C ARG A 795 -22.64 5.43 -7.42
N ASP A 796 -22.89 4.31 -8.11
CA ASP A 796 -24.24 3.97 -8.62
C ASP A 796 -25.21 3.46 -7.54
N ARG A 797 -24.70 2.94 -6.42
CA ARG A 797 -25.54 2.37 -5.35
C ARG A 797 -26.27 3.39 -4.49
N ALA A 798 -25.77 4.63 -4.41
CA ALA A 798 -26.38 5.66 -3.58
C ALA A 798 -27.77 6.09 -4.10
N ILE A 799 -28.01 5.97 -5.41
CA ILE A 799 -29.28 6.35 -6.06
C ILE A 799 -30.16 5.13 -6.32
N ALA A 800 -29.55 3.97 -6.62
CA ALA A 800 -30.28 2.72 -6.82
C ALA A 800 -31.15 2.32 -5.61
N ASN A 801 -30.80 2.78 -4.41
CA ASN A 801 -31.56 2.48 -3.19
C ASN A 801 -32.94 3.18 -3.12
N ARG A 802 -33.26 4.14 -4.03
CA ARG A 802 -34.52 4.94 -4.14
C ARG A 802 -35.04 5.62 -2.85
N GLY A 803 -34.44 5.35 -1.70
CA GLY A 803 -34.87 5.69 -0.36
C GLY A 803 -36.20 5.01 0.04
N PRO A 804 -36.43 4.74 1.34
CA PRO A 804 -37.74 4.33 1.86
C PRO A 804 -38.86 5.36 1.60
N LEU A 805 -38.54 6.57 1.13
CA LEU A 805 -39.53 7.57 0.68
C LEU A 805 -40.34 7.11 -0.56
N GLN A 806 -39.91 6.05 -1.26
CA GLN A 806 -40.65 5.42 -2.36
C GLN A 806 -40.78 3.89 -2.19
N GLY A 807 -40.50 3.35 -0.99
CA GLY A 807 -40.56 1.91 -0.73
C GLY A 807 -42.00 1.37 -0.71
N GLU A 808 -42.21 0.16 -1.22
CA GLU A 808 -43.52 -0.51 -1.21
C GLU A 808 -44.06 -0.63 0.23
N GLY A 809 -45.13 0.09 0.54
CA GLY A 809 -45.82 0.02 1.83
C GLY A 809 -45.23 0.88 2.96
N GLN A 810 -44.36 1.85 2.65
CA GLN A 810 -43.89 2.87 3.61
C GLN A 810 -44.41 4.27 3.24
N PHE A 811 -45.71 4.51 3.41
CA PHE A 811 -46.27 5.85 3.29
C PHE A 811 -45.92 6.66 4.54
N VAL A 812 -44.96 7.59 4.43
CA VAL A 812 -44.84 8.69 5.38
C VAL A 812 -45.89 9.72 4.97
N ASP A 813 -46.88 9.98 5.81
CA ASP A 813 -47.91 11.01 5.57
C ASP A 813 -47.27 12.40 5.61
N ILE A 814 -46.62 12.76 4.49
CA ILE A 814 -46.09 14.09 4.19
C ILE A 814 -47.19 14.95 3.52
N ASP A 815 -48.28 14.34 3.07
CA ASP A 815 -49.36 15.01 2.35
C ASP A 815 -50.32 15.77 3.28
N ASN A 816 -50.37 15.42 4.58
CA ASN A 816 -51.05 16.20 5.64
C ASN A 816 -50.08 17.04 6.51
N THR A 817 -48.97 17.53 5.94
CA THR A 817 -47.92 18.25 6.72
C THR A 817 -47.85 19.75 6.50
N ASP A 818 -48.65 20.33 5.60
CA ASP A 818 -48.69 21.77 5.38
C ASP A 818 -49.02 22.53 6.68
N GLY A 819 -48.09 23.39 7.12
CA GLY A 819 -48.17 24.16 8.35
C GLY A 819 -48.07 23.36 9.66
N LYS A 820 -47.92 22.03 9.61
CA LYS A 820 -47.85 21.18 10.82
C LYS A 820 -46.44 21.16 11.39
N VAL A 821 -46.32 21.29 12.72
CA VAL A 821 -45.03 21.17 13.42
C VAL A 821 -44.65 19.70 13.55
N LEU A 822 -43.48 19.35 13.01
CA LEU A 822 -42.90 18.00 13.03
C LEU A 822 -41.58 18.01 13.78
N ASP A 823 -41.31 16.95 14.55
CA ASP A 823 -39.93 16.65 15.00
C ASP A 823 -39.19 15.90 13.89
N ILE A 824 -38.48 16.66 13.06
CA ILE A 824 -37.83 16.10 11.86
C ILE A 824 -36.61 15.25 12.22
N SER A 825 -36.04 15.44 13.41
CA SER A 825 -34.93 14.59 13.88
C SER A 825 -35.38 13.15 14.08
N ASP A 826 -36.50 12.91 14.75
CA ASP A 826 -37.04 11.55 14.91
C ASP A 826 -37.25 10.87 13.56
N LEU A 827 -37.87 11.58 12.62
CA LEU A 827 -38.12 11.07 11.28
C LEU A 827 -36.82 10.74 10.54
N PHE A 828 -35.79 11.58 10.61
CA PHE A 828 -34.51 11.28 9.96
C PHE A 828 -33.76 10.10 10.60
N PHE A 829 -33.80 9.95 11.92
CA PHE A 829 -33.17 8.79 12.58
C PHE A 829 -33.87 7.46 12.23
N ARG A 830 -35.16 7.51 11.93
CA ARG A 830 -35.97 6.36 11.48
C ARG A 830 -35.75 6.09 9.99
N TYR A 831 -35.77 7.13 9.16
CA TYR A 831 -35.47 7.07 7.73
C TYR A 831 -34.08 6.48 7.47
N THR A 832 -33.04 7.03 8.09
CA THR A 832 -31.66 6.56 7.87
C THR A 832 -31.40 5.18 8.46
N LEU A 833 -32.15 4.76 9.48
CA LEU A 833 -32.11 3.38 9.96
C LEU A 833 -32.64 2.44 8.88
N ASP A 834 -33.79 2.76 8.29
CA ASP A 834 -34.38 1.97 7.22
C ASP A 834 -33.43 1.90 6.01
N VAL A 835 -32.92 3.04 5.53
CA VAL A 835 -31.92 3.10 4.44
C VAL A 835 -30.68 2.25 4.75
N ALA A 836 -30.12 2.38 5.96
CA ALA A 836 -28.91 1.65 6.33
C ALA A 836 -29.19 0.15 6.42
N THR A 837 -30.31 -0.27 7.00
CA THR A 837 -30.66 -1.70 7.09
C THR A 837 -31.01 -2.31 5.74
N GLU A 838 -31.67 -1.57 4.84
CA GLU A 838 -31.92 -1.98 3.47
C GLU A 838 -30.61 -2.18 2.71
N PHE A 839 -29.72 -1.17 2.73
CA PHE A 839 -28.40 -1.27 2.10
C PHE A 839 -27.57 -2.43 2.67
N LEU A 840 -27.59 -2.59 3.99
CA LEU A 840 -26.74 -3.56 4.67
C LEU A 840 -27.24 -5.00 4.54
N LEU A 841 -28.54 -5.18 4.73
CA LEU A 841 -29.17 -6.47 4.99
C LEU A 841 -30.19 -6.85 3.90
N GLY A 842 -30.61 -5.91 3.05
CA GLY A 842 -31.64 -6.09 2.00
C GLY A 842 -33.05 -6.02 2.54
N TRP A 843 -33.22 -5.55 3.78
CA TRP A 843 -34.49 -5.43 4.46
C TRP A 843 -34.46 -4.14 5.28
N ASP A 844 -35.40 -3.25 5.02
CA ASP A 844 -35.70 -2.18 5.96
C ASP A 844 -36.37 -2.73 7.22
N VAL A 845 -36.22 -2.05 8.35
CA VAL A 845 -36.86 -2.43 9.61
C VAL A 845 -38.20 -1.71 9.81
N LYS A 846 -38.72 -1.08 8.76
CA LYS A 846 -39.98 -0.31 8.78
C LYS A 846 -40.06 0.67 9.94
N SER A 847 -38.94 1.30 10.31
CA SER A 847 -38.89 2.24 11.43
C SER A 847 -39.77 3.46 11.18
N LEU A 848 -39.92 3.90 9.92
CA LEU A 848 -40.81 5.00 9.54
C LEU A 848 -42.31 4.74 9.75
N THR A 849 -42.76 3.48 9.69
CA THR A 849 -44.17 3.12 9.96
C THR A 849 -44.36 2.49 11.35
N THR A 850 -43.30 1.92 11.92
CA THR A 850 -43.27 1.30 13.25
C THR A 850 -42.23 2.02 14.12
N PRO A 851 -42.61 3.08 14.86
CA PRO A 851 -41.68 3.97 15.55
C PRO A 851 -40.85 3.29 16.65
N LYS A 852 -41.41 2.26 17.29
CA LYS A 852 -40.75 1.52 18.37
C LYS A 852 -40.19 0.21 17.83
N GLN A 853 -38.87 0.21 17.59
CA GLN A 853 -38.12 -0.97 17.20
C GLN A 853 -37.18 -1.37 18.35
N GLU A 854 -37.36 -2.58 18.88
CA GLU A 854 -36.54 -3.11 19.98
C GLU A 854 -35.04 -3.04 19.66
N PHE A 855 -34.69 -3.34 18.40
CA PHE A 855 -33.33 -3.23 17.89
C PHE A 855 -32.77 -1.80 17.97
N ALA A 856 -33.54 -0.80 17.56
CA ALA A 856 -33.10 0.60 17.53
C ALA A 856 -32.89 1.15 18.95
N GLU A 857 -33.79 0.81 19.88
CA GLU A 857 -33.67 1.17 21.30
C GLU A 857 -32.43 0.52 21.94
N ALA A 858 -32.23 -0.78 21.70
CA ALA A 858 -31.06 -1.50 22.17
C ALA A 858 -29.75 -0.94 21.61
N PHE A 859 -29.71 -0.59 20.32
CA PHE A 859 -28.54 -0.01 19.67
C PHE A 859 -28.19 1.36 20.26
N ASN A 860 -29.18 2.24 20.46
CA ASN A 860 -28.99 3.54 21.09
C ASN A 860 -28.48 3.42 22.54
N GLU A 861 -29.02 2.45 23.31
CA GLU A 861 -28.59 2.18 24.69
C GLU A 861 -27.13 1.71 24.77
N VAL A 862 -26.72 0.80 23.88
CA VAL A 862 -25.34 0.30 23.80
C VAL A 862 -24.37 1.46 23.49
N GLN A 863 -24.70 2.30 22.51
CA GLN A 863 -23.90 3.47 22.17
C GLN A 863 -23.75 4.43 23.34
N HIS A 864 -24.85 4.74 24.04
CA HIS A 864 -24.82 5.64 25.19
C HIS A 864 -23.91 5.13 26.32
N ILE A 865 -24.03 3.84 26.67
CA ILE A 865 -23.18 3.25 27.72
C ILE A 865 -21.72 3.15 27.26
N GLN A 866 -21.47 2.80 25.99
CA GLN A 866 -20.11 2.75 25.44
C GLN A 866 -19.44 4.14 25.49
N ASN A 867 -20.18 5.21 25.19
CA ASN A 867 -19.70 6.58 25.32
C ASN A 867 -19.31 6.93 26.78
N ILE A 868 -20.08 6.46 27.77
CA ILE A 868 -19.73 6.62 29.19
C ILE A 868 -18.45 5.83 29.53
N ILE A 869 -18.36 4.56 29.10
CA ILE A 869 -17.20 3.69 29.31
C ILE A 869 -15.91 4.37 28.80
N ALA A 870 -15.95 4.91 27.59
CA ALA A 870 -14.79 5.57 26.98
C ALA A 870 -14.32 6.82 27.75
N ARG A 871 -15.24 7.54 28.39
CA ARG A 871 -14.93 8.80 29.11
C ARG A 871 -14.42 8.58 30.54
N VAL A 872 -14.80 7.48 31.19
CA VAL A 872 -14.29 7.13 32.52
C VAL A 872 -12.93 6.41 32.46
N GLY A 873 -12.52 5.96 31.28
CA GLY A 873 -11.18 5.42 31.00
C GLY A 873 -10.84 4.23 31.91
N LYS A 874 -9.76 4.34 32.70
CA LYS A 874 -9.29 3.27 33.59
C LYS A 874 -10.32 2.84 34.66
N LEU A 875 -11.30 3.70 34.97
CA LEU A 875 -12.39 3.36 35.89
C LEU A 875 -13.55 2.60 35.22
N ARG A 876 -13.46 2.21 33.95
CA ARG A 876 -14.53 1.47 33.26
C ARG A 876 -14.98 0.17 33.95
N HIS A 877 -14.12 -0.43 34.77
CA HIS A 877 -14.41 -1.69 35.48
C HIS A 877 -15.42 -1.51 36.63
N ILE A 878 -15.65 -0.27 37.11
CA ILE A 878 -16.65 0.02 38.14
C ILE A 878 -18.03 0.37 37.56
N ILE A 879 -18.15 0.55 36.23
CA ILE A 879 -19.42 0.91 35.59
C ILE A 879 -20.30 -0.33 35.47
N PRO A 880 -21.56 -0.30 35.96
CA PRO A 880 -22.49 -1.40 35.78
C PRO A 880 -22.80 -1.65 34.29
N LYS A 881 -22.44 -2.84 33.78
CA LYS A 881 -22.62 -3.20 32.36
C LYS A 881 -23.87 -4.02 32.05
N TYR A 882 -24.79 -4.22 32.99
CA TYR A 882 -25.94 -5.11 32.77
C TYR A 882 -26.86 -4.66 31.61
N ARG A 883 -27.15 -3.35 31.50
CA ARG A 883 -27.93 -2.78 30.39
C ARG A 883 -27.18 -2.88 29.06
N PHE A 884 -25.87 -2.65 29.09
CA PHE A 884 -24.99 -2.78 27.93
C PHE A 884 -25.03 -4.20 27.35
N TRP A 885 -24.82 -5.22 28.20
CA TRP A 885 -24.85 -6.61 27.74
C TRP A 885 -26.24 -7.05 27.28
N ARG A 886 -27.31 -6.57 27.92
CA ARG A 886 -28.68 -6.82 27.47
C ARG A 886 -28.91 -6.24 26.07
N GLY A 887 -28.60 -4.97 25.85
CA GLY A 887 -28.76 -4.32 24.55
C GLY A 887 -27.87 -4.96 23.48
N LEU A 888 -26.62 -5.29 23.82
CA LEU A 888 -25.70 -5.95 22.91
C LEU A 888 -26.18 -7.34 22.49
N ASN A 889 -26.82 -8.09 23.40
CA ASN A 889 -27.46 -9.36 23.06
C ASN A 889 -28.61 -9.18 22.06
N THR A 890 -29.48 -8.17 22.25
CA THR A 890 -30.55 -7.85 21.29
C THR A 890 -29.97 -7.48 19.92
N VAL A 891 -28.96 -6.61 19.88
CA VAL A 891 -28.27 -6.21 18.64
C VAL A 891 -27.63 -7.41 17.95
N ASN A 892 -26.89 -8.24 18.68
CA ASN A 892 -26.23 -9.42 18.13
C ASN A 892 -27.25 -10.46 17.64
N HIS A 893 -28.36 -10.67 18.36
CA HIS A 893 -29.41 -11.59 17.94
C HIS A 893 -30.02 -11.16 16.61
N PHE A 894 -30.34 -9.87 16.47
CA PHE A 894 -30.86 -9.29 15.24
C PHE A 894 -29.87 -9.46 14.07
N ILE A 895 -28.61 -9.05 14.24
CA ILE A 895 -27.60 -9.13 13.17
C ILE A 895 -27.26 -10.58 12.78
N ASN A 896 -27.12 -11.47 13.77
CA ASN A 896 -26.80 -12.87 13.51
C ASN A 896 -27.90 -13.58 12.71
N PHE A 897 -29.17 -13.20 12.88
CA PHE A 897 -30.26 -13.75 12.06
C PHE A 897 -30.00 -13.54 10.55
N TYR A 898 -29.57 -12.34 10.15
CA TYR A 898 -29.25 -12.04 8.75
C TYR A 898 -27.95 -12.69 8.30
N ILE A 899 -26.93 -12.73 9.17
CA ILE A 899 -25.66 -13.44 8.88
C ILE A 899 -25.93 -14.91 8.57
N GLU A 900 -26.73 -15.61 9.38
CA GLU A 900 -27.06 -17.01 9.14
C GLU A 900 -27.83 -17.20 7.82
N ARG A 901 -28.71 -16.27 7.44
CA ARG A 901 -29.38 -16.31 6.13
C ARG A 901 -28.38 -16.15 4.98
N ALA A 902 -27.46 -15.19 5.07
CA ALA A 902 -26.44 -14.97 4.04
C ALA A 902 -25.45 -16.15 3.93
N LEU A 903 -25.10 -16.78 5.05
CA LEU A 903 -24.19 -17.93 5.09
C LEU A 903 -24.83 -19.25 4.63
N ARG A 904 -26.16 -19.35 4.61
CA ARG A 904 -26.88 -20.49 4.01
C ARG A 904 -26.77 -20.52 2.48
N LEU A 905 -26.51 -19.37 1.85
CA LEU A 905 -26.27 -19.29 0.42
C LEU A 905 -24.88 -19.86 0.09
N SER A 906 -24.84 -20.82 -0.84
CA SER A 906 -23.60 -21.37 -1.36
C SER A 906 -22.77 -20.30 -2.09
N PRO A 907 -21.43 -20.49 -2.22
CA PRO A 907 -20.60 -19.56 -2.98
C PRO A 907 -21.07 -19.35 -4.42
N LYS A 908 -21.64 -20.38 -5.06
CA LYS A 908 -22.24 -20.28 -6.41
C LYS A 908 -23.49 -19.41 -6.41
N GLU A 909 -24.38 -19.56 -5.42
CA GLU A 909 -25.59 -18.74 -5.30
C GLU A 909 -25.24 -17.26 -5.01
N LEU A 910 -24.21 -17.00 -4.22
CA LEU A 910 -23.73 -15.64 -3.96
C LEU A 910 -23.04 -15.01 -5.17
N ALA A 911 -22.28 -15.80 -5.93
CA ALA A 911 -21.66 -15.35 -7.18
C ALA A 911 -22.70 -15.11 -8.29
N SER A 912 -23.84 -15.84 -8.26
CA SER A 912 -24.95 -15.63 -9.19
C SER A 912 -25.78 -14.37 -8.91
N LYS A 913 -25.67 -13.78 -7.72
CA LYS A 913 -26.30 -12.50 -7.42
C LYS A 913 -25.42 -11.37 -7.93
N THR A 914 -25.88 -10.66 -8.96
CA THR A 914 -25.15 -9.54 -9.57
C THR A 914 -25.32 -8.25 -8.75
N LYS A 915 -24.44 -7.25 -8.97
CA LYS A 915 -24.57 -5.94 -8.31
C LYS A 915 -25.82 -5.16 -8.73
N ASP A 916 -26.46 -5.58 -9.83
CA ASP A 916 -27.67 -5.01 -10.43
C ASP A 916 -28.95 -5.69 -9.91
N ASP A 917 -28.83 -6.80 -9.16
CA ASP A 917 -29.94 -7.41 -8.45
C ASP A 917 -30.27 -6.55 -7.21
N HIS A 918 -31.49 -6.02 -7.14
CA HIS A 918 -31.99 -5.28 -5.96
C HIS A 918 -31.85 -6.09 -4.65
N SER A 919 -31.70 -7.42 -4.72
CA SER A 919 -31.49 -8.29 -3.57
C SER A 919 -30.01 -8.51 -3.18
N TYR A 920 -29.05 -7.93 -3.90
CA TYR A 920 -27.63 -7.97 -3.53
C TYR A 920 -27.29 -6.87 -2.52
N THR A 921 -26.78 -7.27 -1.35
CA THR A 921 -26.63 -6.38 -0.19
C THR A 921 -25.17 -6.25 0.21
N PHE A 922 -24.85 -5.29 1.07
CA PHE A 922 -23.52 -5.21 1.68
C PHE A 922 -23.12 -6.52 2.37
N LEU A 923 -24.05 -7.15 3.10
CA LEU A 923 -23.80 -8.42 3.77
C LEU A 923 -23.53 -9.55 2.77
N HIS A 924 -24.26 -9.65 1.65
CA HIS A 924 -23.98 -10.64 0.61
C HIS A 924 -22.57 -10.46 0.03
N ALA A 925 -22.15 -9.21 -0.19
CA ALA A 925 -20.81 -8.91 -0.66
C ALA A 925 -19.74 -9.32 0.34
N LEU A 926 -19.87 -8.92 1.61
CA LEU A 926 -18.94 -9.32 2.66
C LEU A 926 -18.85 -10.85 2.78
N ALA A 927 -20.01 -11.51 2.71
CA ALA A 927 -20.10 -12.94 2.83
C ALA A 927 -19.39 -13.63 1.63
N GLY A 928 -19.38 -13.03 0.44
CA GLY A 928 -18.62 -13.52 -0.72
C GLY A 928 -17.10 -13.51 -0.52
N PHE A 929 -16.58 -12.62 0.32
CA PHE A 929 -15.15 -12.54 0.65
C PHE A 929 -14.76 -13.35 1.89
N THR A 930 -15.63 -13.39 2.91
CA THR A 930 -15.37 -14.12 4.15
C THR A 930 -16.62 -14.84 4.65
N ARG A 931 -16.42 -16.04 5.20
CA ARG A 931 -17.46 -16.83 5.85
C ARG A 931 -17.38 -16.74 7.38
N ASP A 932 -16.43 -15.94 7.91
CA ASP A 932 -16.26 -15.77 9.35
C ASP A 932 -17.37 -14.89 9.93
N ARG A 933 -18.22 -15.50 10.75
CA ARG A 933 -19.35 -14.84 11.44
C ARG A 933 -18.92 -13.62 12.23
N THR A 934 -17.78 -13.67 12.89
CA THR A 934 -17.27 -12.59 13.74
C THR A 934 -16.91 -11.39 12.89
N VAL A 935 -16.18 -11.62 11.79
CA VAL A 935 -15.80 -10.55 10.84
C VAL A 935 -17.05 -9.92 10.22
N LEU A 936 -18.02 -10.73 9.78
CA LEU A 936 -19.28 -10.22 9.22
C LEU A 936 -20.02 -9.33 10.22
N ARG A 937 -20.19 -9.81 11.45
CA ARG A 937 -20.87 -9.08 12.54
C ARG A 937 -20.17 -7.76 12.84
N ASP A 938 -18.84 -7.78 12.97
CA ASP A 938 -18.05 -6.62 13.35
C ASP A 938 -18.08 -5.53 12.30
N GLN A 939 -17.97 -5.87 11.02
CA GLN A 939 -18.06 -4.88 9.95
C GLN A 939 -19.49 -4.34 9.78
N ILE A 940 -20.53 -5.18 9.91
CA ILE A 940 -21.94 -4.73 9.78
C ILE A 940 -22.29 -3.71 10.87
N ILE A 941 -21.95 -4.00 12.13
CA ILE A 941 -22.23 -3.07 13.24
C ILE A 941 -21.48 -1.75 13.07
N ALA A 942 -20.22 -1.81 12.62
CA ALA A 942 -19.44 -0.61 12.34
C ALA A 942 -20.08 0.24 11.23
N VAL A 943 -20.49 -0.36 10.11
CA VAL A 943 -21.11 0.40 9.01
C VAL A 943 -22.50 0.91 9.38
N LEU A 944 -23.29 0.15 10.15
CA LEU A 944 -24.61 0.59 10.62
C LEU A 944 -24.50 1.84 11.51
N LEU A 945 -23.55 1.85 12.45
CA LEU A 945 -23.25 3.03 13.28
C LEU A 945 -22.90 4.24 12.41
N ALA A 946 -22.08 4.02 11.38
CA ALA A 946 -21.59 5.08 10.51
C ALA A 946 -22.68 5.66 9.61
N GLY A 947 -23.49 4.82 8.97
CA GLY A 947 -24.48 5.23 7.97
C GLY A 947 -25.76 5.84 8.55
N ARG A 948 -26.23 5.35 9.70
CA ARG A 948 -27.50 5.80 10.30
C ARG A 948 -27.37 7.17 10.98
N ASP A 949 -26.62 7.21 12.07
CA ASP A 949 -26.71 8.32 13.01
C ASP A 949 -26.05 9.60 12.47
N THR A 950 -24.99 9.48 11.66
CA THR A 950 -24.26 10.63 11.10
C THR A 950 -25.06 11.40 10.05
N THR A 951 -25.73 10.68 9.15
CA THR A 951 -26.59 11.27 8.11
C THR A 951 -27.82 11.92 8.73
N ALA A 952 -28.50 11.24 9.67
CA ALA A 952 -29.69 11.79 10.32
C ALA A 952 -29.41 13.07 11.09
N ALA A 953 -28.30 13.10 11.85
CA ALA A 953 -27.90 14.27 12.59
C ALA A 953 -27.58 15.46 11.66
N THR A 954 -26.87 15.22 10.55
CA THR A 954 -26.50 16.28 9.61
C THR A 954 -27.72 16.85 8.87
N LEU A 955 -28.66 15.99 8.45
CA LEU A 955 -29.94 16.45 7.87
C LEU A 955 -30.75 17.28 8.88
N SER A 956 -30.81 16.83 10.14
CA SER A 956 -31.48 17.56 11.22
C SER A 956 -30.86 18.94 11.43
N TRP A 957 -29.53 19.04 11.52
CA TRP A 957 -28.83 20.32 11.65
C TRP A 957 -29.03 21.21 10.42
N THR A 958 -29.09 20.64 9.22
CA THR A 958 -29.35 21.40 8.00
C THR A 958 -30.72 22.06 8.04
N LEU A 959 -31.77 21.34 8.44
CA LEU A 959 -33.11 21.92 8.57
C LEU A 959 -33.26 22.85 9.77
N TYR A 960 -32.53 22.60 10.85
CA TYR A 960 -32.44 23.53 11.98
C TYR A 960 -31.98 24.92 11.52
N GLU A 961 -30.92 24.96 10.71
CA GLU A 961 -30.41 26.21 10.15
C GLU A 961 -31.32 26.77 9.06
N LEU A 962 -31.70 25.97 8.05
CA LEU A 962 -32.54 26.47 6.95
C LEU A 962 -33.88 27.05 7.44
N GLY A 963 -34.49 26.49 8.48
CA GLY A 963 -35.69 27.04 9.10
C GLY A 963 -35.51 28.40 9.79
N ARG A 964 -34.26 28.82 10.03
CA ARG A 964 -33.88 30.13 10.58
C ARG A 964 -33.40 31.12 9.51
N TYR A 965 -33.10 30.65 8.30
CA TYR A 965 -32.60 31.47 7.19
C TYR A 965 -33.48 31.35 5.93
N PRO A 966 -34.65 32.01 5.89
CA PRO A 966 -35.59 31.92 4.76
C PRO A 966 -34.98 32.30 3.41
N ASN A 967 -34.03 33.24 3.39
CA ASN A 967 -33.34 33.63 2.15
C ASN A 967 -32.45 32.50 1.60
N ALA A 968 -31.84 31.69 2.47
CA ALA A 968 -31.06 30.53 2.04
C ALA A 968 -31.98 29.46 1.43
N VAL A 969 -33.17 29.24 2.02
CA VAL A 969 -34.20 28.35 1.47
C VAL A 969 -34.64 28.79 0.08
N LYS A 970 -34.93 30.09 -0.10
CA LYS A 970 -35.32 30.65 -1.41
C LYS A 970 -34.25 30.41 -2.48
N LYS A 971 -32.97 30.66 -2.17
CA LYS A 971 -31.86 30.42 -3.10
C LYS A 971 -31.67 28.93 -3.42
N LEU A 972 -31.72 28.08 -2.40
CA LEU A 972 -31.61 26.63 -2.56
C LEU A 972 -32.73 26.10 -3.45
N ARG A 973 -33.98 26.47 -3.16
CA ARG A 973 -35.13 26.08 -3.98
C ARG A 973 -35.03 26.62 -5.41
N ALA A 974 -34.58 27.86 -5.59
CA ALA A 974 -34.38 28.41 -6.94
C ALA A 974 -33.40 27.57 -7.77
N GLU A 975 -32.25 27.17 -7.20
CA GLU A 975 -31.28 26.27 -7.85
C GLU A 975 -31.88 24.89 -8.15
N ILE A 976 -32.67 24.33 -7.23
CA ILE A 976 -33.34 23.04 -7.41
C ILE A 976 -34.36 23.10 -8.56
N ILE A 977 -35.27 24.08 -8.53
CA ILE A 977 -36.34 24.22 -9.52
C ILE A 977 -35.76 24.55 -10.90
N SER A 978 -34.73 25.39 -11.00
CA SER A 978 -34.11 25.69 -12.30
C SER A 978 -33.45 24.46 -12.93
N THR A 979 -33.00 23.50 -12.13
CA THR A 979 -32.25 22.32 -12.60
C THR A 979 -33.15 21.10 -12.84
N LEU A 980 -34.18 20.91 -12.01
CA LEU A 980 -35.01 19.70 -11.99
C LEU A 980 -36.51 19.96 -12.22
N GLY A 981 -36.99 21.17 -12.01
CA GLY A 981 -38.41 21.43 -11.80
C GLY A 981 -38.92 20.81 -10.50
N THR A 982 -40.25 20.71 -10.35
CA THR A 982 -40.91 20.24 -9.12
C THR A 982 -41.03 18.71 -9.02
N GLU A 983 -41.02 17.99 -10.15
CA GLU A 983 -41.36 16.54 -10.16
C GLU A 983 -40.18 15.61 -10.46
N ARG A 984 -39.15 16.08 -11.19
CA ARG A 984 -38.08 15.19 -11.68
C ARG A 984 -37.25 14.66 -10.52
N THR A 985 -37.15 13.34 -10.40
CA THR A 985 -36.24 12.69 -9.45
C THR A 985 -34.77 13.04 -9.80
N PRO A 986 -33.97 13.52 -8.83
CA PRO A 986 -32.57 13.89 -9.08
C PRO A 986 -31.69 12.67 -9.37
N THR A 987 -30.78 12.83 -10.33
CA THR A 987 -29.65 11.89 -10.58
C THR A 987 -28.39 12.32 -9.83
N TYR A 988 -27.33 11.50 -9.86
CA TYR A 988 -26.09 11.77 -9.14
C TYR A 988 -25.41 13.02 -9.68
N GLU A 989 -25.35 13.15 -11.01
CA GLU A 989 -24.77 14.31 -11.67
C GLU A 989 -25.60 15.57 -11.43
N ASP A 990 -26.94 15.47 -11.33
CA ASP A 990 -27.78 16.61 -10.95
C ASP A 990 -27.38 17.13 -9.55
N LEU A 991 -27.35 16.25 -8.53
CA LEU A 991 -26.99 16.63 -7.15
C LEU A 991 -25.57 17.18 -7.07
N LYS A 992 -24.64 16.59 -7.83
CA LYS A 992 -23.24 17.02 -7.90
C LYS A 992 -23.08 18.35 -8.63
N SER A 993 -23.99 18.74 -9.51
CA SER A 993 -23.92 20.04 -10.21
C SER A 993 -24.37 21.22 -9.34
N MET A 994 -25.31 21.00 -8.41
CA MET A 994 -25.91 22.03 -7.56
C MET A 994 -24.92 22.62 -6.54
N SER A 995 -24.34 23.76 -6.90
CA SER A 995 -23.29 24.45 -6.15
C SER A 995 -23.77 24.97 -4.78
N TYR A 996 -24.99 25.52 -4.73
CA TYR A 996 -25.54 26.10 -3.52
C TYR A 996 -26.04 25.03 -2.55
N LEU A 997 -26.63 23.94 -3.05
CA LEU A 997 -26.90 22.73 -2.23
C LEU A 997 -25.62 22.21 -1.55
N LYS A 998 -24.52 22.10 -2.29
CA LYS A 998 -23.21 21.73 -1.73
C LYS A 998 -22.72 22.73 -0.69
N ALA A 999 -22.90 24.03 -0.93
CA ALA A 999 -22.55 25.09 0.03
C ALA A 999 -23.36 24.98 1.33
N VAL A 1000 -24.67 24.70 1.25
CA VAL A 1000 -25.54 24.48 2.41
C VAL A 1000 -25.05 23.30 3.25
N LEU A 1001 -24.83 22.14 2.63
CA LEU A 1001 -24.34 20.95 3.33
C LEU A 1001 -22.95 21.17 3.93
N ASN A 1002 -22.05 21.83 3.19
CA ASN A 1002 -20.72 22.13 3.68
C ASN A 1002 -20.74 23.08 4.87
N GLU A 1003 -21.59 24.10 4.86
CA GLU A 1003 -21.73 25.01 5.99
C GLU A 1003 -22.34 24.32 7.20
N THR A 1004 -23.33 23.43 7.02
CA THR A 1004 -23.85 22.60 8.11
C THR A 1004 -22.74 21.74 8.71
N LEU A 1005 -21.98 21.01 7.89
CA LEU A 1005 -20.90 20.12 8.35
C LEU A 1005 -19.71 20.89 8.95
N ARG A 1006 -19.53 22.17 8.60
CA ARG A 1006 -18.54 23.06 9.20
C ARG A 1006 -18.90 23.39 10.65
N LEU A 1007 -20.15 23.77 10.88
CA LEU A 1007 -20.70 24.12 12.20
C LEU A 1007 -20.97 22.88 13.06
N TYR A 1008 -21.42 21.80 12.44
CA TYR A 1008 -21.90 20.58 13.08
C TYR A 1008 -21.25 19.33 12.45
N PRO A 1009 -19.92 19.15 12.56
CA PRO A 1009 -19.27 17.95 12.05
C PRO A 1009 -19.82 16.71 12.78
N ALA A 1010 -20.22 15.70 12.01
CA ALA A 1010 -20.89 14.52 12.54
C ALA A 1010 -20.10 13.83 13.66
N VAL A 1011 -18.77 13.76 13.55
CA VAL A 1011 -17.87 13.24 14.61
C VAL A 1011 -17.02 14.39 15.17
N PRO A 1012 -17.45 15.05 16.27
CA PRO A 1012 -16.85 16.31 16.74
C PRO A 1012 -15.53 16.15 17.51
N PHE A 1013 -15.31 14.97 18.10
CA PHE A 1013 -14.15 14.65 18.92
C PHE A 1013 -13.60 13.28 18.53
N ASN A 1014 -12.29 13.20 18.34
CA ASN A 1014 -11.60 12.01 17.87
C ASN A 1014 -10.41 11.71 18.76
N VAL A 1015 -10.06 10.44 18.90
CA VAL A 1015 -8.87 10.00 19.64
C VAL A 1015 -8.01 9.10 18.75
N ARG A 1016 -6.69 9.32 18.84
CA ARG A 1016 -5.63 8.43 18.35
C ARG A 1016 -4.64 8.16 19.47
N LEU A 1017 -3.92 7.05 19.39
CA LEU A 1017 -2.78 6.76 20.26
C LEU A 1017 -1.51 6.79 19.42
N ALA A 1018 -0.43 7.29 20.00
CA ALA A 1018 0.88 7.13 19.39
C ALA A 1018 1.31 5.65 19.45
N LEU A 1019 1.64 5.05 18.31
CA LEU A 1019 2.05 3.64 18.20
C LEU A 1019 3.53 3.43 18.56
N LYS A 1020 4.31 4.52 18.56
CA LYS A 1020 5.70 4.61 19.00
C LYS A 1020 5.95 6.00 19.60
N ASP A 1021 7.12 6.19 20.20
CA ASP A 1021 7.58 7.52 20.62
C ASP A 1021 7.75 8.41 19.38
N THR A 1022 7.07 9.54 19.36
CA THR A 1022 7.00 10.47 18.23
C THR A 1022 6.76 11.92 18.72
N THR A 1023 6.43 12.83 17.81
CA THR A 1023 6.12 14.23 18.10
C THR A 1023 4.91 14.71 17.30
N LEU A 1024 4.21 15.74 17.80
CA LEU A 1024 3.32 16.58 17.01
C LEU A 1024 4.08 17.84 16.57
N PRO A 1025 3.80 18.39 15.37
CA PRO A 1025 4.50 19.56 14.86
C PRO A 1025 4.44 20.81 15.75
N ARG A 1026 3.34 21.02 16.49
CA ARG A 1026 3.11 22.20 17.32
C ARG A 1026 2.60 21.83 18.71
N GLY A 1027 2.78 22.75 19.65
CA GLY A 1027 2.27 22.67 21.01
C GLY A 1027 3.34 22.47 22.07
N GLY A 1028 4.61 22.28 21.69
CA GLY A 1028 5.76 22.25 22.60
C GLY A 1028 6.38 23.64 22.79
N GLY A 1029 7.15 23.78 23.86
CA GLY A 1029 7.87 25.02 24.15
C GLY A 1029 6.98 26.12 24.77
N PRO A 1030 7.56 27.28 25.12
CA PRO A 1030 6.85 28.34 25.87
C PRO A 1030 5.70 28.99 25.10
N ASP A 1031 5.82 29.06 23.77
CA ASP A 1031 4.84 29.69 22.87
C ASP A 1031 4.02 28.67 22.05
N GLY A 1032 4.26 27.37 22.26
CA GLY A 1032 3.58 26.30 21.54
C GLY A 1032 3.98 26.16 20.06
N SER A 1033 5.05 26.81 19.60
CA SER A 1033 5.55 26.69 18.23
C SER A 1033 6.47 25.48 18.02
N GLU A 1034 7.08 24.95 19.08
CA GLU A 1034 8.01 23.83 19.00
C GLU A 1034 7.26 22.48 18.88
N PRO A 1035 7.92 21.42 18.39
CA PRO A 1035 7.35 20.08 18.37
C PRO A 1035 7.01 19.59 19.78
N LEU A 1036 5.83 18.99 19.93
CA LEU A 1036 5.35 18.43 21.19
C LEU A 1036 5.63 16.92 21.24
N PRO A 1037 6.44 16.42 22.19
CA PRO A 1037 6.68 14.99 22.36
C PRO A 1037 5.41 14.20 22.68
N VAL A 1038 5.23 13.07 22.02
CA VAL A 1038 4.15 12.11 22.26
C VAL A 1038 4.76 10.72 22.43
N LEU A 1039 4.71 10.18 23.64
CA LEU A 1039 5.22 8.83 23.90
C LEU A 1039 4.24 7.78 23.40
N LYS A 1040 4.75 6.59 23.10
CA LYS A 1040 3.94 5.41 22.79
C LYS A 1040 2.80 5.23 23.80
N ASP A 1041 1.63 4.85 23.29
CA ASP A 1041 0.36 4.66 23.99
C ASP A 1041 -0.22 5.95 24.62
N SER A 1042 0.38 7.13 24.41
CA SER A 1042 -0.21 8.39 24.82
C SER A 1042 -1.43 8.72 23.94
N PRO A 1043 -2.61 8.95 24.52
CA PRO A 1043 -3.78 9.37 23.75
C PRO A 1043 -3.64 10.83 23.29
N VAL A 1044 -3.92 11.06 22.02
CA VAL A 1044 -4.03 12.37 21.37
C VAL A 1044 -5.47 12.54 20.92
N ALA A 1045 -6.20 13.38 21.65
CA ALA A 1045 -7.57 13.73 21.36
C ALA A 1045 -7.63 15.03 20.56
N TYR A 1046 -8.40 15.07 19.47
CA TYR A 1046 -8.57 16.28 18.67
C TYR A 1046 -10.03 16.58 18.35
N SER A 1047 -10.34 17.86 18.13
CA SER A 1047 -11.71 18.31 17.85
C SER A 1047 -11.83 19.03 16.52
N THR A 1048 -12.59 18.43 15.61
CA THR A 1048 -13.02 19.06 14.35
C THR A 1048 -14.02 20.18 14.62
N LEU A 1049 -14.91 19.99 15.60
CA LEU A 1049 -15.91 20.99 15.99
C LEU A 1049 -15.27 22.30 16.49
N VAL A 1050 -14.25 22.21 17.35
CA VAL A 1050 -13.53 23.40 17.82
C VAL A 1050 -12.71 24.01 16.67
N MET A 1051 -11.92 23.19 15.97
CA MET A 1051 -11.03 23.66 14.91
C MET A 1051 -11.80 24.40 13.82
N GLN A 1052 -12.89 23.83 13.31
CA GLN A 1052 -13.69 24.44 12.23
C GLN A 1052 -14.46 25.70 12.68
N ARG A 1053 -14.47 26.04 13.97
CA ARG A 1053 -15.07 27.27 14.51
C ARG A 1053 -14.05 28.31 14.94
N ARG A 1054 -12.75 28.04 14.75
CA ARG A 1054 -11.67 28.98 15.08
C ARG A 1054 -11.67 30.16 14.14
N SER A 1055 -11.88 31.37 14.65
CA SER A 1055 -11.91 32.59 13.82
C SER A 1055 -10.58 32.89 13.12
N ASP A 1056 -9.45 32.46 13.68
CA ASP A 1056 -8.11 32.69 13.10
C ASP A 1056 -7.81 31.87 11.84
N LEU A 1057 -8.69 30.91 11.49
CA LEU A 1057 -8.60 30.13 10.24
C LEU A 1057 -9.44 30.74 9.10
N TYR A 1058 -10.07 31.89 9.33
CA TYR A 1058 -10.98 32.53 8.40
C TYR A 1058 -10.54 33.96 8.05
N PRO A 1059 -10.93 34.47 6.87
CA PRO A 1059 -10.90 35.90 6.58
C PRO A 1059 -11.58 36.73 7.68
N PRO A 1060 -11.13 37.99 7.89
CA PRO A 1060 -11.79 38.91 8.82
C PRO A 1060 -13.27 39.11 8.50
N ILE A 1061 -14.08 39.26 9.55
CA ILE A 1061 -15.51 39.53 9.44
C ILE A 1061 -15.72 40.84 8.67
N SER A 1062 -16.57 40.80 7.66
CA SER A 1062 -16.89 41.94 6.80
C SER A 1062 -18.31 41.81 6.24
N ASN A 1063 -18.76 42.82 5.49
CA ASN A 1063 -20.09 42.78 4.84
C ASN A 1063 -20.25 41.61 3.86
N THR A 1064 -19.16 41.05 3.34
CA THR A 1064 -19.15 39.90 2.43
C THR A 1064 -18.71 38.59 3.10
N PHE A 1065 -18.30 38.63 4.37
CA PHE A 1065 -17.82 37.47 5.11
C PHE A 1065 -18.42 37.41 6.52
N ALA A 1066 -19.41 36.53 6.70
CA ALA A 1066 -20.08 36.35 7.98
C ALA A 1066 -19.14 35.74 9.04
N ASP A 1067 -19.43 36.05 10.31
CA ASP A 1067 -18.77 35.43 11.46
C ASP A 1067 -18.74 33.89 11.31
N PRO A 1068 -17.59 33.22 11.52
CA PRO A 1068 -17.49 31.76 11.50
C PRO A 1068 -18.42 31.03 12.48
N GLN A 1069 -19.01 31.70 13.47
CA GLN A 1069 -20.02 31.10 14.35
C GLN A 1069 -21.43 31.10 13.73
N ILE A 1070 -21.68 31.92 12.71
CA ILE A 1070 -22.99 32.07 12.06
C ILE A 1070 -23.07 31.17 10.83
N PHE A 1071 -24.22 30.55 10.60
CA PHE A 1071 -24.51 29.79 9.39
C PHE A 1071 -24.60 30.73 8.18
N SER A 1072 -23.68 30.57 7.24
CA SER A 1072 -23.69 31.29 5.97
C SER A 1072 -23.17 30.41 4.83
N PRO A 1073 -24.06 29.80 4.03
CA PRO A 1073 -23.68 29.09 2.81
C PRO A 1073 -22.94 29.99 1.81
N GLU A 1074 -23.26 31.28 1.78
CA GLU A 1074 -22.65 32.27 0.86
C GLU A 1074 -21.13 32.37 1.00
N ARG A 1075 -20.59 32.10 2.20
CA ARG A 1075 -19.15 32.05 2.46
C ARG A 1075 -18.42 31.17 1.44
N TRP A 1076 -19.01 30.05 1.05
CA TRP A 1076 -18.41 29.04 0.18
C TRP A 1076 -18.24 29.51 -1.27
N ALA A 1077 -18.85 30.62 -1.68
CA ALA A 1077 -18.60 31.24 -2.97
C ALA A 1077 -17.24 31.95 -3.04
N TYR A 1078 -16.69 32.37 -1.89
CA TYR A 1078 -15.47 33.19 -1.82
C TYR A 1078 -14.38 32.55 -0.94
N TRP A 1079 -14.73 31.57 -0.11
CA TRP A 1079 -13.82 30.91 0.82
C TRP A 1079 -13.50 29.49 0.38
N HIS A 1080 -12.20 29.23 0.22
CA HIS A 1080 -11.67 27.91 -0.09
C HIS A 1080 -10.76 27.49 1.08
N PRO A 1081 -11.26 26.72 2.06
CA PRO A 1081 -10.44 26.31 3.20
C PRO A 1081 -9.24 25.49 2.74
N LYS A 1082 -8.13 25.58 3.47
CA LYS A 1082 -7.01 24.66 3.25
C LYS A 1082 -7.47 23.22 3.55
N PRO A 1083 -6.87 22.20 2.93
CA PRO A 1083 -7.33 20.81 3.06
C PRO A 1083 -7.44 20.25 4.49
N HIS A 1084 -6.77 20.85 5.48
CA HIS A 1084 -6.80 20.43 6.88
C HIS A 1084 -7.53 21.40 7.82
N ASP A 1085 -8.07 22.50 7.30
CA ASP A 1085 -8.86 23.48 8.07
C ASP A 1085 -10.36 23.12 8.05
N TYR A 1086 -10.77 22.27 7.10
CA TYR A 1086 -12.13 21.72 6.97
C TYR A 1086 -12.07 20.22 6.67
N ILE A 1087 -12.42 19.38 7.64
CA ILE A 1087 -12.30 17.91 7.57
C ILE A 1087 -13.53 17.20 8.17
N PRO A 1088 -14.75 17.50 7.67
CA PRO A 1088 -15.99 16.96 8.24
C PRO A 1088 -16.08 15.43 8.17
N PHE A 1089 -15.38 14.82 7.21
CA PHE A 1089 -15.25 13.37 7.02
C PHE A 1089 -13.89 12.82 7.45
N ASN A 1090 -13.17 13.58 8.28
CA ASN A 1090 -11.76 13.36 8.63
C ASN A 1090 -10.82 13.53 7.41
N ALA A 1091 -9.56 13.11 7.49
CA ALA A 1091 -8.60 13.24 6.41
C ALA A 1091 -7.61 12.06 6.33
N GLY A 1092 -6.82 12.03 5.26
CA GLY A 1092 -5.77 11.04 5.04
C GLY A 1092 -6.29 9.61 4.82
N PRO A 1093 -5.48 8.56 5.06
CA PRO A 1093 -5.84 7.19 4.73
C PRO A 1093 -7.12 6.69 5.44
N ARG A 1094 -7.44 7.24 6.62
CA ARG A 1094 -8.64 6.93 7.42
C ARG A 1094 -9.85 7.83 7.12
N ILE A 1095 -9.84 8.62 6.04
CA ILE A 1095 -11.01 9.39 5.58
C ILE A 1095 -12.24 8.48 5.41
N CYS A 1096 -13.41 9.01 5.74
CA CYS A 1096 -14.68 8.28 5.70
C CYS A 1096 -14.90 7.63 4.34
N ILE A 1097 -15.13 6.32 4.35
CA ILE A 1097 -15.31 5.53 3.12
C ILE A 1097 -16.68 5.77 2.46
N GLY A 1098 -17.69 6.11 3.28
CA GLY A 1098 -19.05 6.40 2.85
C GLY A 1098 -19.31 7.88 2.56
N GLN A 1099 -18.28 8.73 2.47
CA GLN A 1099 -18.45 10.18 2.28
C GLN A 1099 -19.37 10.53 1.11
N GLN A 1100 -19.13 9.93 -0.06
CA GLN A 1100 -19.92 10.21 -1.26
C GLN A 1100 -21.36 9.69 -1.14
N PHE A 1101 -21.53 8.52 -0.52
CA PHE A 1101 -22.84 7.94 -0.24
C PHE A 1101 -23.66 8.88 0.66
N ALA A 1102 -23.09 9.31 1.78
CA ALA A 1102 -23.76 10.21 2.73
C ALA A 1102 -24.10 11.56 2.09
N LEU A 1103 -23.17 12.19 1.36
CA LEU A 1103 -23.44 13.47 0.68
C LEU A 1103 -24.54 13.34 -0.37
N THR A 1104 -24.58 12.23 -1.11
CA THR A 1104 -25.62 11.96 -2.12
C THR A 1104 -26.97 11.76 -1.45
N GLU A 1105 -27.04 10.95 -0.40
CA GLU A 1105 -28.27 10.69 0.36
C GLU A 1105 -28.83 11.99 0.97
N MET A 1106 -27.99 12.79 1.62
CA MET A 1106 -28.42 14.07 2.19
C MET A 1106 -28.90 15.05 1.14
N SER A 1107 -28.18 15.14 0.02
CA SER A 1107 -28.55 15.99 -1.12
C SER A 1107 -29.89 15.57 -1.72
N TYR A 1108 -30.08 14.26 -1.92
CA TYR A 1108 -31.33 13.69 -2.44
C TYR A 1108 -32.52 14.07 -1.56
N VAL A 1109 -32.42 13.85 -0.25
CA VAL A 1109 -33.49 14.17 0.71
C VAL A 1109 -33.83 15.66 0.69
N LEU A 1110 -32.83 16.54 0.73
CA LEU A 1110 -33.07 17.99 0.69
C LEU A 1110 -33.71 18.43 -0.62
N VAL A 1111 -33.27 17.88 -1.75
CA VAL A 1111 -33.86 18.17 -3.07
C VAL A 1111 -35.32 17.75 -3.11
N ARG A 1112 -35.65 16.52 -2.68
CA ARG A 1112 -37.03 16.03 -2.67
C ARG A 1112 -37.93 16.87 -1.76
N LEU A 1113 -37.44 17.28 -0.59
CA LEU A 1113 -38.17 18.17 0.31
C LEU A 1113 -38.44 19.53 -0.34
N PHE A 1114 -37.42 20.18 -0.89
CA PHE A 1114 -37.54 21.53 -1.46
C PHE A 1114 -38.01 21.57 -2.92
N GLN A 1115 -38.31 20.42 -3.54
CA GLN A 1115 -39.18 20.33 -4.71
C GLN A 1115 -40.64 20.51 -4.31
N LYS A 1116 -41.07 19.86 -3.22
CA LYS A 1116 -42.44 19.92 -2.69
C LYS A 1116 -42.74 21.23 -1.91
N PHE A 1117 -41.87 21.59 -0.97
CA PHE A 1117 -42.10 22.70 -0.05
C PHE A 1117 -41.34 23.96 -0.46
N ASP A 1118 -41.99 25.13 -0.43
CA ASP A 1118 -41.34 26.42 -0.75
C ASP A 1118 -40.67 27.08 0.45
N ARG A 1119 -41.09 26.68 1.66
CA ARG A 1119 -40.66 27.27 2.92
C ARG A 1119 -40.60 26.21 4.01
N VAL A 1120 -39.61 26.38 4.88
CA VAL A 1120 -39.48 25.69 6.17
C VAL A 1120 -39.30 26.74 7.26
N GLU A 1121 -40.00 26.57 8.39
CA GLU A 1121 -39.94 27.48 9.53
C GLU A 1121 -39.52 26.73 10.78
N SER A 1122 -38.49 27.24 11.46
CA SER A 1122 -37.99 26.67 12.72
C SER A 1122 -38.89 27.05 13.89
N GLN A 1123 -39.30 26.04 14.66
CA GLN A 1123 -40.03 26.18 15.93
C GLN A 1123 -39.10 26.02 17.14
N MET A 1124 -37.79 26.12 16.91
CA MET A 1124 -36.78 25.86 17.95
C MET A 1124 -36.50 27.06 18.84
N LYS A 1125 -36.78 28.29 18.39
CA LYS A 1125 -36.49 29.51 19.16
C LYS A 1125 -37.11 29.50 20.57
N ASP A 1126 -38.32 28.99 20.71
CA ASP A 1126 -39.01 28.89 22.01
C ASP A 1126 -38.49 27.73 22.88
N ILE A 1127 -37.73 26.80 22.28
CA ILE A 1127 -37.20 25.58 22.93
C ILE A 1127 -35.76 25.78 23.39
N ASP A 1128 -34.94 26.44 22.59
CA ASP A 1128 -33.49 26.58 22.81
C ASP A 1128 -33.00 28.04 22.88
N GLY A 1129 -33.87 29.02 22.65
CA GLY A 1129 -33.50 30.44 22.69
C GLY A 1129 -32.56 30.88 21.57
N GLY A 1130 -32.35 30.06 20.54
CA GLY A 1130 -31.41 30.29 19.45
C GLY A 1130 -30.04 29.62 19.61
N GLU A 1131 -29.79 28.92 20.72
CA GLU A 1131 -28.54 28.23 21.05
C GLU A 1131 -28.81 26.73 21.25
N PRO A 1132 -28.58 25.88 20.23
CA PRO A 1132 -29.03 24.49 20.29
C PRO A 1132 -28.19 23.65 21.25
N LEU A 1133 -28.85 22.71 21.94
CA LEU A 1133 -28.17 21.73 22.78
C LEU A 1133 -27.37 20.73 21.93
N LEU A 1134 -26.04 20.84 21.96
CA LEU A 1134 -25.11 20.00 21.20
C LEU A 1134 -24.87 18.64 21.87
N LYS A 1135 -25.74 17.67 21.64
CA LYS A 1135 -25.60 16.31 22.18
C LYS A 1135 -24.46 15.59 21.46
N ALA A 1136 -23.32 15.46 22.12
CA ALA A 1136 -22.12 14.81 21.60
C ALA A 1136 -21.84 13.48 22.33
N ASP A 1137 -22.58 12.43 21.96
CA ASP A 1137 -22.27 11.06 22.39
C ASP A 1137 -21.08 10.52 21.56
N ILE A 1138 -21.35 9.72 20.53
CA ILE A 1138 -20.41 9.37 19.46
C ILE A 1138 -20.55 10.35 18.29
N VAL A 1139 -21.80 10.63 17.91
CA VAL A 1139 -22.20 11.58 16.87
C VAL A 1139 -22.69 12.87 17.50
N LEU A 1140 -22.51 14.00 16.82
CA LEU A 1140 -23.06 15.30 17.21
C LEU A 1140 -24.50 15.46 16.70
N SER A 1141 -25.50 15.32 17.57
CA SER A 1141 -26.91 15.44 17.22
C SER A 1141 -27.63 16.55 17.99
N PRO A 1142 -28.80 17.03 17.50
CA PRO A 1142 -29.64 17.97 18.24
C PRO A 1142 -30.21 17.31 19.51
N GLY A 1143 -29.80 17.79 20.68
CA GLY A 1143 -30.18 17.18 21.96
C GLY A 1143 -31.66 17.34 22.34
N GLN A 1144 -32.36 18.27 21.71
CA GLN A 1144 -33.78 18.58 21.93
C GLN A 1144 -34.65 18.25 20.70
N GLY A 1145 -34.11 17.48 19.74
CA GLY A 1145 -34.73 17.27 18.42
C GLY A 1145 -34.68 18.55 17.57
N VAL A 1146 -35.37 18.53 16.43
CA VAL A 1146 -35.52 19.70 15.54
C VAL A 1146 -36.97 19.80 15.13
N LYS A 1147 -37.66 20.81 15.66
CA LYS A 1147 -39.07 21.06 15.37
C LYS A 1147 -39.20 22.09 14.27
N VAL A 1148 -39.79 21.70 13.15
CA VAL A 1148 -39.98 22.55 11.97
C VAL A 1148 -41.40 22.38 11.41
N ALA A 1149 -41.91 23.42 10.77
CA ALA A 1149 -43.11 23.36 9.94
C ALA A 1149 -42.73 23.60 8.49
N PHE A 1150 -43.31 22.81 7.58
CA PHE A 1150 -43.12 22.97 6.14
C PHE A 1150 -44.38 23.56 5.51
N TRP A 1151 -44.21 24.35 4.46
CA TRP A 1151 -45.31 24.94 3.71
C TRP A 1151 -45.21 24.54 2.24
N GLU A 1152 -46.29 23.97 1.71
CA GLU A 1152 -46.32 23.54 0.31
C GLU A 1152 -46.32 24.74 -0.62
N ALA A 1153 -45.65 24.60 -1.77
CA ALA A 1153 -45.66 25.65 -2.78
C ALA A 1153 -47.07 25.84 -3.33
N GLN A 1154 -47.59 27.07 -3.34
CA GLN A 1154 -48.85 27.34 -4.03
C GLN A 1154 -48.66 27.15 -5.53
N VAL A 1155 -49.54 26.33 -6.13
CA VAL A 1155 -49.52 25.95 -7.56
C VAL A 1155 -49.72 27.15 -8.47
#